data_AF-A0A1S9RGQ8-F1
#
_entry.id   AF-A0A1S9RGQ8-F1
#
_cell.length_a   1.000
_cell.length_b   1.000
_cell.length_c   1.000
_cell.angle_alpha   90.00
_cell.angle_beta   90.00
_cell.angle_gamma   90.00
#
_symmetry.space_group_name_H-M   'P 1'
#
loop_
_entity.id
_entity.type
_entity.pdbx_description
1 polymer ?
#
loop_
_entity_poly.entity_id
_entity_poly.type
_entity_poly.pdbx_seq_one_letter_code
_entity_poly.pdbx_strand_id
1 'polypeptide(L)'
;MLARLSRLFPRVLTPPPTHIPAIRSFAAMATDPSTYKLNHTMLRVKDPKRSLQFYEFLGLSVIQKLDFPEWKFCNYFLAYNGPTSLQGGDRHFTDRNAVLELCHNYGTEDDPNYSVVNGNTEPHRGFGHIAISVDNIEAACKRIEDAGYAFQKKLTEGRMRHIAFAKDPDGYWIEIIRRADEDLSPTTDPGSYRLNHTMLRVKNAETSLKFYQESLGMTLVRTIENPDAKFNLYFLGYPKSNPEIKEGAKNGVAEWEGLLELTWNYGTEKQEGPVYHNGNTEPQGFGHICISVDDLQAACDRFDTVNVAFKKRLTDGRMNNIAFVLDPDNYWIEVIQNERIKRTSNWVSLRAATELFSARIDQLLQFIQDQGLEPPAMKPDDEAGMNRVLDTLQIPRGVTRTKLSSGDDRKAQYDVKASVGSDRSPSQSSPNTSPNGQPQHQPQPLAETAAPGASPSQIITPGQQLPSVEPWSPFGMIQGAPDNQTFVHWGFTLPTAESLDTIYANINGGTGLPVNTNPSPDGFQLGTDMAQQAGVSLSQVPADRDLDSESDEENEAENDVIEQLSHRIGTLKIAGDGHLRFYGATSNLNLVDVSATQQRQRPDARTVRHDGQDILNHLRVGQPVDQDLEDHLVELYFTWQNPSIYVVDKEMYMTARSKWRNEFDDTPFYSEVLTNAMCAIGSAFEARYHPTFITFPKSLAEFFADRAKALLEIELDSPCVATVQALVLMSCHEGASNRDARGWLYSGMSMRLAFDLGLHLDMTSYVNQGDMGAHEADVRRAAFWGSYIADHFWGFYLGRPFRMNAGDVTVPKPASTLGIEKEGVWYPYGLQSNSQIAEDGLRNPSELISRQFVILWEMVSPVGHILYGCSDISRHDLQRITFQVTEDLFAWKANLPSTLHIDLDDDSTPKLPHLLILHMQYHQIVIFFHRPWVSKNYIQPRSPRQGPGYHHARRMCVESATAVARLLHIYEKHYTFRRMNNQVVAIIFSAALMLLFVTVSSSPLTPSKPGESSTAHPRNAEMVAYLNLCFRALDELGQSFENAKRTRDYLVTLQRRWQAHMRRTRSAPKRQISSANLLATSGQQVSAHTSQKDHGIDTSRKKTRLVDTGTQHHPRHGSSNSMVGQSNQQYHSHQQQESFQQHAFSAQAAQASELDWIRNTDLNLFADGGVNGSPTHAVGGISHSQFPADPGTLPDLGDIEGWWSPPHGTSGMGGTSL
;
A
#
# COMPACT_ATOMS: atom_id res chain seq x y z
N MET A 1 38.00 31.41 11.29
CA MET A 1 39.15 30.49 11.57
C MET A 1 39.15 29.24 10.68
N LEU A 2 37.99 28.64 10.36
CA LEU A 2 37.87 27.46 9.47
C LEU A 2 38.34 27.65 8.00
N ALA A 3 38.59 28.89 7.54
CA ALA A 3 39.05 29.17 6.17
C ALA A 3 40.59 29.13 5.98
N ARG A 4 41.38 28.68 6.98
CA ARG A 4 42.86 28.71 6.93
C ARG A 4 43.58 27.35 6.99
N LEU A 5 42.86 26.23 7.07
CA LEU A 5 43.46 24.88 7.20
C LEU A 5 43.56 24.08 5.89
N SER A 6 43.11 24.60 4.76
CA SER A 6 43.07 23.89 3.46
C SER A 6 44.33 24.03 2.59
N ARG A 7 45.50 24.36 3.16
CA ARG A 7 46.73 24.68 2.38
C ARG A 7 48.03 24.00 2.83
N LEU A 8 47.99 23.00 3.70
CA LEU A 8 49.18 22.23 4.11
C LEU A 8 48.93 20.73 3.98
N PHE A 9 49.38 20.15 2.86
CA PHE A 9 50.01 18.81 2.69
C PHE A 9 49.85 18.32 1.23
N PRO A 10 50.95 18.24 0.44
CA PRO A 10 50.91 17.71 -0.93
C PRO A 10 51.29 16.22 -1.02
N ARG A 11 50.56 15.50 -1.89
CA ARG A 11 50.88 14.23 -2.57
C ARG A 11 52.08 13.39 -2.06
N VAL A 12 51.80 12.25 -1.44
CA VAL A 12 52.46 10.96 -1.77
C VAL A 12 51.42 9.84 -1.68
N LEU A 13 51.16 9.16 -2.81
CA LEU A 13 50.79 7.74 -3.00
C LEU A 13 50.02 7.59 -4.32
N THR A 14 50.55 6.73 -5.20
CA THR A 14 49.94 6.34 -6.48
C THR A 14 48.87 5.25 -6.27
N PRO A 15 47.75 5.25 -7.00
CA PRO A 15 46.73 4.20 -6.87
C PRO A 15 47.13 2.91 -7.61
N PRO A 16 47.01 1.73 -6.98
CA PRO A 16 46.86 0.45 -7.69
C PRO A 16 45.45 0.35 -8.31
N PRO A 17 45.20 -0.59 -9.26
CA PRO A 17 43.99 -0.55 -10.08
C PRO A 17 42.73 -0.95 -9.30
N THR A 18 41.80 -0.01 -9.14
CA THR A 18 40.48 -0.27 -8.56
C THR A 18 39.47 -0.68 -9.63
N HIS A 19 39.16 -1.98 -9.69
CA HIS A 19 37.86 -2.43 -10.21
C HIS A 19 36.75 -1.92 -9.29
N ILE A 20 35.98 -0.92 -9.73
CA ILE A 20 34.82 -0.41 -8.99
C ILE A 20 33.55 -1.07 -9.57
N PRO A 21 32.78 -1.85 -8.78
CA PRO A 21 31.54 -2.48 -9.24
C PRO A 21 30.42 -1.45 -9.44
N ALA A 22 29.54 -1.70 -10.40
CA ALA A 22 28.47 -0.78 -10.79
C ALA A 22 27.39 -0.61 -9.72
N ILE A 23 27.02 0.64 -9.44
CA ILE A 23 26.01 1.00 -8.44
C ILE A 23 24.61 0.61 -8.94
N ARG A 24 23.98 -0.36 -8.26
CA ARG A 24 22.62 -0.81 -8.54
C ARG A 24 21.57 0.06 -7.80
N SER A 25 20.65 0.65 -8.56
CA SER A 25 19.46 -0.16 -8.83
C SER A 25 18.38 -0.30 -7.76
N PHE A 26 18.13 0.64 -6.83
CA PHE A 26 16.92 0.59 -5.97
C PHE A 26 15.63 0.51 -6.79
N ALA A 27 15.17 -0.73 -7.00
CA ALA A 27 13.78 -1.11 -7.14
C ALA A 27 13.23 -1.42 -5.75
N ALA A 28 11.91 -1.57 -5.62
CA ALA A 28 11.36 -2.36 -4.51
C ALA A 28 12.15 -3.67 -4.45
N MET A 29 12.80 -3.96 -3.32
CA MET A 29 13.85 -4.96 -3.27
C MET A 29 13.26 -6.37 -3.30
N ALA A 30 12.95 -6.82 -4.51
CA ALA A 30 12.73 -8.22 -4.79
C ALA A 30 13.88 -9.02 -4.18
N THR A 31 13.50 -10.00 -3.37
CA THR A 31 14.39 -11.07 -2.93
C THR A 31 15.14 -11.65 -4.14
N ASP A 32 16.39 -12.04 -3.94
CA ASP A 32 17.18 -12.76 -4.95
C ASP A 32 17.27 -14.24 -4.58
N PRO A 33 16.44 -15.13 -5.16
CA PRO A 33 16.48 -16.57 -4.84
C PRO A 33 17.84 -17.22 -5.11
N SER A 34 18.70 -16.62 -5.93
CA SER A 34 20.06 -17.13 -6.14
C SER A 34 21.00 -16.89 -4.96
N THR A 35 20.56 -16.12 -3.95
CA THR A 35 21.26 -15.91 -2.67
C THR A 35 20.77 -16.83 -1.54
N TYR A 36 19.69 -17.57 -1.78
CA TYR A 36 19.12 -18.51 -0.80
C TYR A 36 20.09 -19.65 -0.51
N LYS A 37 19.86 -20.30 0.63
CA LYS A 37 20.57 -21.51 1.06
C LYS A 37 19.58 -22.53 1.59
N LEU A 38 19.81 -23.81 1.30
CA LEU A 38 19.14 -24.90 2.01
C LEU A 38 19.81 -25.02 3.39
N ASN A 39 19.20 -24.38 4.37
CA ASN A 39 19.83 -24.11 5.66
C ASN A 39 19.84 -25.33 6.55
N HIS A 40 18.67 -25.91 6.85
CA HIS A 40 18.60 -27.06 7.76
C HIS A 40 17.55 -28.10 7.40
N THR A 41 17.64 -29.25 8.08
CA THR A 41 16.65 -30.33 8.06
C THR A 41 16.31 -30.70 9.49
N MET A 42 15.03 -30.73 9.82
CA MET A 42 14.53 -30.98 11.17
C MET A 42 14.06 -32.42 11.34
N LEU A 43 14.63 -33.12 12.31
CA LEU A 43 14.21 -34.44 12.75
C LEU A 43 13.75 -34.37 14.21
N ARG A 44 12.61 -34.96 14.51
CA ARG A 44 12.20 -35.20 15.90
C ARG A 44 12.95 -36.40 16.45
N VAL A 45 13.45 -36.29 17.67
CA VAL A 45 14.25 -37.33 18.36
C VAL A 45 13.65 -37.67 19.71
N LYS A 46 13.75 -38.94 20.12
CA LYS A 46 13.24 -39.41 21.41
C LYS A 46 14.11 -38.98 22.58
N ASP A 47 15.42 -39.19 22.47
CA ASP A 47 16.38 -38.85 23.53
C ASP A 47 17.53 -38.05 22.91
N PRO A 48 17.63 -36.73 23.18
CA PRO A 48 18.66 -35.90 22.59
C PRO A 48 20.06 -36.32 23.03
N LYS A 49 20.24 -36.96 24.20
CA LYS A 49 21.58 -37.38 24.65
C LYS A 49 22.15 -38.46 23.72
N ARG A 50 21.33 -39.47 23.39
CA ARG A 50 21.71 -40.54 22.46
C ARG A 50 21.93 -40.00 21.05
N SER A 51 21.01 -39.17 20.56
CA SER A 51 21.08 -38.66 19.18
C SER A 51 22.24 -37.66 19.00
N LEU A 52 22.50 -36.78 19.97
CA LEU A 52 23.71 -35.93 19.99
C LEU A 52 24.99 -36.77 19.97
N GLN A 53 25.12 -37.79 20.83
CA GLN A 53 26.30 -38.67 20.88
C GLN A 53 26.59 -39.33 19.52
N PHE A 54 25.55 -39.74 18.80
CA PHE A 54 25.67 -40.33 17.46
C PHE A 54 26.14 -39.31 16.41
N TYR A 55 25.52 -38.12 16.35
CA TYR A 55 25.90 -37.11 15.36
C TYR A 55 27.27 -36.46 15.65
N GLU A 56 27.65 -36.31 16.92
CA GLU A 56 29.00 -35.90 17.32
C GLU A 56 30.07 -36.93 16.93
N PHE A 57 29.76 -38.23 17.03
CA PHE A 57 30.64 -39.31 16.54
C PHE A 57 30.84 -39.29 15.01
N LEU A 58 29.85 -38.77 14.28
CA LEU A 58 29.97 -38.51 12.84
C LEU A 58 30.72 -37.21 12.52
N GLY A 59 31.09 -36.40 13.52
CA GLY A 59 31.91 -35.19 13.37
C GLY A 59 31.13 -33.88 13.34
N LEU A 60 29.80 -33.92 13.53
CA LEU A 60 29.02 -32.69 13.71
C LEU A 60 29.29 -32.10 15.11
N SER A 61 29.00 -30.82 15.29
CA SER A 61 29.04 -30.14 16.59
C SER A 61 27.76 -29.35 16.80
N VAL A 62 27.26 -29.28 18.03
CA VAL A 62 26.16 -28.36 18.38
C VAL A 62 26.65 -26.92 18.22
N ILE A 63 26.04 -26.19 17.29
CA ILE A 63 26.37 -24.79 16.99
C ILE A 63 25.36 -23.80 17.61
N GLN A 64 24.14 -24.24 17.93
CA GLN A 64 23.13 -23.46 18.61
C GLN A 64 22.18 -24.42 19.36
N LYS A 65 21.69 -24.00 20.52
CA LYS A 65 20.56 -24.63 21.22
C LYS A 65 19.49 -23.59 21.51
N LEU A 66 18.21 -23.95 21.37
CA LEU A 66 17.06 -23.14 21.76
C LEU A 66 16.16 -23.96 22.69
N ASP A 67 15.83 -23.41 23.86
CA ASP A 67 15.00 -24.05 24.87
C ASP A 67 13.64 -23.35 24.98
N PHE A 68 12.54 -24.11 24.88
CA PHE A 68 11.17 -23.60 24.93
C PHE A 68 10.37 -24.29 26.05
N PRO A 69 10.73 -24.06 27.34
CA PRO A 69 10.14 -24.79 28.47
C PRO A 69 8.63 -24.57 28.62
N GLU A 70 8.12 -23.39 28.26
CA GLU A 70 6.69 -23.08 28.25
C GLU A 70 5.89 -23.98 27.30
N TRP A 71 6.53 -24.39 26.19
CA TRP A 71 5.95 -25.24 25.14
C TRP A 71 6.43 -26.69 25.21
N LYS A 72 7.23 -27.04 26.22
CA LYS A 72 7.78 -28.38 26.50
C LYS A 72 8.61 -28.99 25.36
N PHE A 73 9.43 -28.19 24.68
CA PHE A 73 10.39 -28.71 23.70
C PHE A 73 11.71 -27.92 23.68
N CYS A 74 12.75 -28.49 23.06
CA CYS A 74 13.98 -27.79 22.73
C CYS A 74 14.54 -28.24 21.37
N ASN A 75 15.28 -27.35 20.72
CA ASN A 75 15.88 -27.59 19.41
C ASN A 75 17.41 -27.48 19.49
N TYR A 76 18.12 -28.47 18.97
CA TYR A 76 19.57 -28.49 18.85
C TYR A 76 19.97 -28.37 17.37
N PHE A 77 20.81 -27.40 17.03
CA PHE A 77 21.32 -27.22 15.68
C PHE A 77 22.75 -27.71 15.61
N LEU A 78 23.02 -28.67 14.72
CA LEU A 78 24.31 -29.32 14.55
C LEU A 78 24.88 -29.07 13.16
N ALA A 79 26.19 -28.83 13.06
CA ALA A 79 26.88 -28.73 11.77
C ALA A 79 28.37 -29.11 11.91
N TYR A 80 29.03 -29.39 10.79
CA TYR A 80 30.49 -29.48 10.77
C TYR A 80 31.10 -28.11 11.03
N ASN A 81 31.89 -27.97 12.10
CA ASN A 81 32.45 -26.68 12.53
C ASN A 81 33.99 -26.65 12.66
N GLY A 82 34.67 -27.75 12.29
CA GLY A 82 36.14 -27.82 12.32
C GLY A 82 36.84 -26.91 11.29
N PRO A 83 38.18 -26.75 11.36
CA PRO A 83 38.95 -25.89 10.45
C PRO A 83 38.81 -26.25 8.96
N THR A 84 38.50 -27.51 8.69
CA THR A 84 38.28 -28.13 7.38
C THR A 84 36.82 -28.03 6.91
N SER A 85 35.89 -27.45 7.68
CA SER A 85 34.47 -27.33 7.30
C SER A 85 34.27 -26.34 6.14
N LEU A 86 33.35 -26.66 5.23
CA LEU A 86 33.01 -25.82 4.08
C LEU A 86 32.26 -24.54 4.50
N GLN A 87 31.40 -24.62 5.51
CA GLN A 87 30.59 -23.50 6.01
C GLN A 87 30.89 -23.14 7.50
N GLY A 88 32.03 -23.62 8.03
CA GLY A 88 32.44 -23.42 9.42
C GLY A 88 32.99 -22.02 9.77
N GLY A 89 33.56 -21.92 10.98
CA GLY A 89 34.06 -20.67 11.58
C GLY A 89 32.97 -19.86 12.29
N ASP A 90 33.16 -18.55 12.43
CA ASP A 90 32.26 -17.63 13.15
C ASP A 90 30.92 -17.35 12.42
N ARG A 91 30.51 -18.21 11.47
CA ARG A 91 29.26 -18.04 10.74
C ARG A 91 28.06 -18.39 11.61
N HIS A 92 27.13 -17.44 11.70
CA HIS A 92 25.79 -17.64 12.28
C HIS A 92 25.09 -18.83 11.63
N PHE A 93 24.27 -19.57 12.39
CA PHE A 93 23.64 -20.80 11.89
C PHE A 93 22.75 -20.56 10.65
N THR A 94 22.08 -19.40 10.57
CA THR A 94 21.27 -19.01 9.40
C THR A 94 22.07 -18.58 8.16
N ASP A 95 23.41 -18.55 8.22
CA ASP A 95 24.29 -18.37 7.04
C ASP A 95 24.95 -19.68 6.56
N ARG A 96 24.59 -20.82 7.13
CA ARG A 96 25.15 -22.13 6.75
C ARG A 96 24.25 -22.86 5.75
N ASN A 97 24.85 -23.79 5.02
CA ASN A 97 24.13 -24.86 4.34
C ASN A 97 24.13 -26.08 5.26
N ALA A 98 23.11 -26.95 5.14
CA ALA A 98 23.04 -28.25 5.80
C ALA A 98 23.48 -28.28 7.28
N VAL A 99 22.73 -27.55 8.08
CA VAL A 99 22.61 -27.76 9.53
C VAL A 99 21.58 -28.88 9.77
N LEU A 100 21.80 -29.71 10.77
CA LEU A 100 20.81 -30.68 11.26
C LEU A 100 20.12 -30.08 12.48
N GLU A 101 18.79 -29.93 12.44
CA GLU A 101 17.99 -29.54 13.60
C GLU A 101 17.40 -30.80 14.25
N LEU A 102 17.66 -31.01 15.53
CA LEU A 102 17.04 -32.06 16.34
C LEU A 102 16.03 -31.43 17.28
N CYS A 103 14.75 -31.73 17.10
CA CYS A 103 13.68 -31.27 17.97
C CYS A 103 13.34 -32.37 18.99
N HIS A 104 13.42 -32.03 20.27
CA HIS A 104 13.11 -32.93 21.38
C HIS A 104 11.94 -32.38 22.19
N ASN A 105 10.87 -33.17 22.30
CA ASN A 105 9.72 -32.89 23.15
C ASN A 105 9.94 -33.49 24.54
N TYR A 106 9.80 -32.69 25.59
CA TYR A 106 10.18 -33.08 26.96
C TYR A 106 9.33 -34.25 27.49
N GLY A 107 10.01 -35.27 28.02
CA GLY A 107 9.42 -36.49 28.56
C GLY A 107 9.33 -37.65 27.55
N THR A 108 9.66 -37.43 26.27
CA THR A 108 9.73 -38.50 25.27
C THR A 108 10.89 -39.46 25.53
N GLU A 109 11.95 -39.00 26.19
CA GLU A 109 13.11 -39.80 26.58
C GLU A 109 12.77 -40.89 27.60
N ASP A 110 11.79 -40.62 28.47
CA ASP A 110 11.35 -41.49 29.56
C ASP A 110 10.12 -42.35 29.19
N ASP A 111 9.39 -42.02 28.10
CA ASP A 111 8.23 -42.81 27.65
C ASP A 111 8.68 -44.04 26.84
N PRO A 112 8.49 -45.29 27.33
CA PRO A 112 8.87 -46.49 26.60
C PRO A 112 8.07 -46.68 25.29
N ASN A 113 6.86 -46.12 25.19
CA ASN A 113 5.97 -46.29 24.04
C ASN A 113 6.18 -45.24 22.94
N TYR A 114 6.85 -44.12 23.25
CA TYR A 114 7.13 -43.10 22.25
C TYR A 114 8.12 -43.61 21.19
N SER A 115 7.78 -43.42 19.91
CA SER A 115 8.64 -43.68 18.76
C SER A 115 8.32 -42.72 17.63
N VAL A 116 9.34 -42.20 16.95
CA VAL A 116 9.17 -41.35 15.76
C VAL A 116 9.07 -42.18 14.48
N VAL A 117 8.40 -41.66 13.45
CA VAL A 117 8.45 -42.29 12.11
C VAL A 117 9.70 -41.88 11.33
N ASN A 118 10.48 -42.89 10.94
CA ASN A 118 11.71 -42.70 10.18
C ASN A 118 11.51 -42.43 8.67
N GLY A 119 10.26 -42.29 8.19
CA GLY A 119 9.93 -42.04 6.79
C GLY A 119 10.17 -43.21 5.81
N ASN A 120 10.64 -44.38 6.28
CA ASN A 120 11.04 -45.51 5.43
C ASN A 120 10.23 -46.79 5.63
N THR A 121 9.30 -46.79 6.59
CA THR A 121 8.50 -47.95 6.98
C THR A 121 7.05 -47.73 6.57
N GLU A 122 6.42 -48.71 5.92
CA GLU A 122 4.99 -48.64 5.58
C GLU A 122 4.13 -48.60 6.87
N PRO A 123 3.02 -47.84 6.90
CA PRO A 123 2.46 -47.01 5.83
C PRO A 123 3.03 -45.57 5.77
N HIS A 124 3.97 -45.21 6.66
CA HIS A 124 4.43 -43.82 6.86
C HIS A 124 5.67 -43.47 6.02
N ARG A 125 5.67 -43.83 4.73
CA ARG A 125 6.81 -43.54 3.84
C ARG A 125 6.77 -42.11 3.33
N GLY A 126 7.91 -41.43 3.35
CA GLY A 126 8.05 -40.06 2.84
C GLY A 126 9.52 -39.68 2.79
N PHE A 127 9.98 -38.96 3.81
CA PHE A 127 11.41 -38.72 4.09
C PHE A 127 12.26 -40.00 3.89
N GLY A 128 13.34 -39.89 3.14
CA GLY A 128 14.25 -41.00 2.85
C GLY A 128 15.41 -41.05 3.83
N HIS A 129 16.29 -40.07 3.78
CA HIS A 129 17.52 -40.06 4.56
C HIS A 129 18.11 -38.66 4.60
N ILE A 130 19.08 -38.45 5.50
CA ILE A 130 20.12 -37.45 5.29
C ILE A 130 21.39 -38.17 4.88
N ALA A 131 22.23 -37.53 4.05
CA ALA A 131 23.47 -38.11 3.57
C ALA A 131 24.69 -37.35 4.07
N ILE A 132 25.72 -38.08 4.46
CA ILE A 132 27.03 -37.56 4.84
C ILE A 132 28.05 -38.04 3.81
N SER A 133 28.76 -37.10 3.18
CA SER A 133 29.87 -37.43 2.30
C SER A 133 31.19 -37.44 3.06
N VAL A 134 31.95 -38.52 2.88
CA VAL A 134 33.14 -38.87 3.68
C VAL A 134 34.39 -38.99 2.81
N ASP A 135 35.55 -38.73 3.40
CA ASP A 135 36.86 -38.81 2.73
C ASP A 135 37.26 -40.23 2.33
N ASN A 136 36.87 -41.25 3.10
CA ASN A 136 37.06 -42.66 2.80
C ASN A 136 35.85 -43.48 3.29
N ILE A 137 35.08 -44.07 2.38
CA ILE A 137 33.81 -44.73 2.74
C ILE A 137 34.01 -46.06 3.48
N GLU A 138 34.97 -46.89 3.10
CA GLU A 138 35.29 -48.15 3.77
C GLU A 138 35.73 -47.89 5.22
N ALA A 139 36.65 -46.96 5.44
CA ALA A 139 37.14 -46.60 6.77
C ALA A 139 36.07 -45.90 7.62
N ALA A 140 35.21 -45.07 7.02
CA ALA A 140 34.06 -44.47 7.69
C ALA A 140 33.05 -45.52 8.16
N CYS A 141 32.61 -46.40 7.25
CA CYS A 141 31.68 -47.48 7.57
C CYS A 141 32.26 -48.41 8.65
N LYS A 142 33.55 -48.76 8.54
CA LYS A 142 34.22 -49.57 9.56
C LYS A 142 34.23 -48.86 10.91
N ARG A 143 34.53 -47.55 10.99
CA ARG A 143 34.51 -46.83 12.27
C ARG A 143 33.12 -46.84 12.91
N ILE A 144 32.06 -46.66 12.12
CA ILE A 144 30.66 -46.70 12.57
C ILE A 144 30.29 -48.11 13.07
N GLU A 145 30.73 -49.17 12.39
CA GLU A 145 30.53 -50.57 12.78
C GLU A 145 31.34 -50.95 14.04
N ASP A 146 32.62 -50.57 14.11
CA ASP A 146 33.50 -50.79 15.27
C ASP A 146 32.97 -50.08 16.55
N ALA A 147 32.20 -48.99 16.39
CA ALA A 147 31.50 -48.30 17.47
C ALA A 147 30.13 -48.92 17.83
N GLY A 148 29.69 -49.97 17.13
CA GLY A 148 28.47 -50.71 17.42
C GLY A 148 27.18 -50.10 16.89
N TYR A 149 27.24 -49.08 16.02
CA TYR A 149 26.04 -48.49 15.44
C TYR A 149 25.42 -49.41 14.37
N ALA A 150 24.09 -49.45 14.33
CA ALA A 150 23.35 -50.31 13.42
C ALA A 150 23.39 -49.79 11.97
N PHE A 151 23.34 -50.72 11.01
CA PHE A 151 23.16 -50.41 9.60
C PHE A 151 21.80 -50.91 9.11
N GLN A 152 21.17 -50.16 8.21
CA GLN A 152 20.12 -50.67 7.34
C GLN A 152 20.70 -51.48 6.17
N LYS A 153 21.86 -51.06 5.67
CA LYS A 153 22.60 -51.71 4.59
C LYS A 153 24.09 -51.38 4.72
N LYS A 154 24.94 -52.38 4.87
CA LYS A 154 26.40 -52.22 4.85
C LYS A 154 26.94 -52.05 3.42
N LEU A 155 28.18 -51.60 3.31
CA LEU A 155 28.87 -51.45 2.03
C LEU A 155 29.12 -52.82 1.33
N THR A 156 29.27 -53.88 2.12
CA THR A 156 29.45 -55.26 1.67
C THR A 156 28.16 -55.94 1.20
N GLU A 157 27.00 -55.36 1.50
CA GLU A 157 25.67 -55.94 1.29
C GLU A 157 25.00 -55.44 0.00
N GLY A 158 24.38 -56.38 -0.73
CA GLY A 158 23.68 -56.10 -1.99
C GLY A 158 24.60 -55.87 -3.19
N ARG A 159 24.01 -55.38 -4.30
CA ARG A 159 24.73 -55.16 -5.57
C ARG A 159 25.46 -53.80 -5.63
N MET A 160 25.03 -52.80 -4.87
CA MET A 160 25.61 -51.46 -4.86
C MET A 160 26.61 -51.30 -3.71
N ARG A 161 27.90 -51.29 -4.03
CA ARG A 161 29.03 -51.19 -3.08
C ARG A 161 29.67 -49.80 -2.99
N HIS A 162 28.91 -48.75 -3.31
CA HIS A 162 29.36 -47.35 -3.29
C HIS A 162 28.55 -46.45 -2.35
N ILE A 163 27.55 -47.03 -1.66
CA ILE A 163 26.70 -46.39 -0.65
C ILE A 163 26.45 -47.38 0.51
N ALA A 164 26.37 -46.86 1.72
CA ALA A 164 25.91 -47.58 2.91
C ALA A 164 24.89 -46.74 3.66
N PHE A 165 24.01 -47.37 4.44
CA PHE A 165 23.02 -46.69 5.26
C PHE A 165 23.20 -47.09 6.73
N ALA A 166 23.75 -46.20 7.53
CA ALA A 166 23.74 -46.31 8.98
C ALA A 166 22.34 -45.94 9.52
N LYS A 167 22.03 -46.36 10.75
CA LYS A 167 20.84 -45.92 11.49
C LYS A 167 21.26 -45.06 12.67
N ASP A 168 20.56 -43.94 12.84
CA ASP A 168 20.67 -43.16 14.07
C ASP A 168 19.90 -43.85 15.23
N PRO A 169 19.96 -43.32 16.46
CA PRO A 169 19.33 -43.92 17.64
C PRO A 169 17.79 -44.02 17.61
N ASP A 170 17.16 -43.23 16.74
CA ASP A 170 15.71 -43.15 16.51
C ASP A 170 15.27 -43.95 15.26
N GLY A 171 16.22 -44.42 14.45
CA GLY A 171 16.00 -45.30 13.30
C GLY A 171 15.89 -44.59 11.95
N TYR A 172 16.19 -43.29 11.87
CA TYR A 172 16.40 -42.56 10.62
C TYR A 172 17.62 -43.12 9.88
N TRP A 173 17.56 -43.08 8.55
CA TRP A 173 18.63 -43.58 7.70
C TRP A 173 19.63 -42.47 7.41
N ILE A 174 20.91 -42.80 7.59
CA ILE A 174 22.04 -41.91 7.31
C ILE A 174 22.83 -42.53 6.17
N GLU A 175 22.70 -41.98 4.96
CA GLU A 175 23.48 -42.44 3.82
C GLU A 175 24.93 -41.99 3.97
N ILE A 176 25.87 -42.90 3.78
CA ILE A 176 27.30 -42.63 3.74
C ILE A 176 27.76 -42.79 2.29
N ILE A 177 28.28 -41.71 1.71
CA ILE A 177 28.75 -41.65 0.31
C ILE A 177 30.20 -41.14 0.25
N ARG A 178 30.95 -41.48 -0.81
CA ARG A 178 32.28 -40.87 -1.02
C ARG A 178 32.15 -39.38 -1.35
N ARG A 179 33.07 -38.55 -0.82
CA ARG A 179 33.19 -37.11 -1.12
C ARG A 179 33.83 -36.83 -2.48
N ALA A 180 34.52 -37.79 -3.07
CA ALA A 180 35.13 -37.72 -4.40
C ALA A 180 35.01 -39.06 -5.14
N ASP A 181 35.43 -39.11 -6.40
CA ASP A 181 35.39 -40.33 -7.23
C ASP A 181 36.32 -41.45 -6.73
N GLU A 182 37.33 -41.09 -5.93
CA GLU A 182 38.28 -41.96 -5.23
C GLU A 182 38.39 -41.51 -3.75
N ASP A 183 38.84 -42.40 -2.88
CA ASP A 183 39.02 -42.07 -1.45
C ASP A 183 40.22 -41.13 -1.27
N LEU A 184 40.03 -40.05 -0.51
CA LEU A 184 40.98 -38.93 -0.37
C LEU A 184 42.14 -39.23 0.58
N SER A 185 42.04 -40.31 1.35
CA SER A 185 42.98 -40.70 2.41
C SER A 185 42.83 -42.21 2.73
N PRO A 186 43.90 -42.91 3.16
CA PRO A 186 43.81 -44.31 3.61
C PRO A 186 43.10 -44.48 4.96
N THR A 187 42.99 -43.40 5.74
CA THR A 187 42.23 -43.30 6.99
C THR A 187 41.12 -42.27 6.84
N THR A 188 40.13 -42.26 7.73
CA THR A 188 39.02 -41.30 7.68
C THR A 188 39.08 -40.28 8.81
N ASP A 189 38.88 -39.00 8.48
CA ASP A 189 38.74 -37.89 9.44
C ASP A 189 37.29 -37.38 9.48
N PRO A 190 36.56 -37.51 10.61
CA PRO A 190 35.22 -36.94 10.77
C PRO A 190 35.16 -35.41 10.57
N GLY A 191 36.24 -34.68 10.85
CA GLY A 191 36.34 -33.24 10.59
C GLY A 191 36.35 -32.87 9.10
N SER A 192 36.58 -33.85 8.23
CA SER A 192 36.57 -33.69 6.77
C SER A 192 35.20 -33.94 6.11
N TYR A 193 34.21 -34.43 6.88
CA TYR A 193 32.90 -34.82 6.38
C TYR A 193 32.03 -33.62 6.04
N ARG A 194 30.95 -33.86 5.28
CA ARG A 194 29.95 -32.85 4.88
C ARG A 194 28.56 -33.43 5.05
N LEU A 195 27.60 -32.61 5.50
CA LEU A 195 26.19 -32.99 5.44
C LEU A 195 25.69 -32.63 4.04
N ASN A 196 25.64 -33.62 3.15
CA ASN A 196 25.54 -33.42 1.72
C ASN A 196 24.10 -33.10 1.29
N HIS A 197 23.18 -34.04 1.48
CA HIS A 197 21.80 -33.91 1.01
C HIS A 197 20.75 -34.45 1.97
N THR A 198 19.52 -33.99 1.80
CA THR A 198 18.30 -34.52 2.43
C THR A 198 17.41 -35.11 1.35
N MET A 199 16.92 -36.34 1.54
CA MET A 199 16.08 -37.03 0.55
C MET A 199 14.60 -37.02 0.93
N LEU A 200 13.75 -36.58 0.02
CA LEU A 200 12.29 -36.66 0.12
C LEU A 200 11.72 -37.48 -1.05
N ARG A 201 10.71 -38.30 -0.78
CA ARG A 201 9.94 -38.96 -1.84
C ARG A 201 8.78 -38.08 -2.28
N VAL A 202 8.63 -37.92 -3.59
CA VAL A 202 7.62 -37.04 -4.21
C VAL A 202 6.71 -37.81 -5.15
N LYS A 203 5.43 -37.45 -5.16
CA LYS A 203 4.39 -38.14 -5.94
C LYS A 203 4.56 -37.92 -7.44
N ASN A 204 4.90 -36.70 -7.85
CA ASN A 204 5.04 -36.32 -9.26
C ASN A 204 6.32 -35.49 -9.45
N ALA A 205 7.28 -36.03 -10.21
CA ALA A 205 8.55 -35.37 -10.47
C ALA A 205 8.41 -33.99 -11.14
N GLU A 206 7.51 -33.85 -12.13
CA GLU A 206 7.33 -32.60 -12.88
C GLU A 206 6.79 -31.48 -11.97
N THR A 207 5.77 -31.78 -11.17
CA THR A 207 5.18 -30.79 -10.24
C THR A 207 6.18 -30.37 -9.17
N SER A 208 6.92 -31.32 -8.60
CA SER A 208 7.93 -31.03 -7.56
C SER A 208 9.13 -30.29 -8.11
N LEU A 209 9.71 -30.72 -9.25
CA LEU A 209 10.81 -30.01 -9.91
C LEU A 209 10.42 -28.56 -10.22
N LYS A 210 9.22 -28.35 -10.77
CA LYS A 210 8.69 -27.02 -11.04
C LYS A 210 8.62 -26.17 -9.77
N PHE A 211 8.07 -26.71 -8.68
CA PHE A 211 8.01 -26.01 -7.39
C PHE A 211 9.41 -25.65 -6.86
N TYR A 212 10.32 -26.61 -6.76
CA TYR A 212 11.65 -26.34 -6.19
C TYR A 212 12.50 -25.40 -7.07
N GLN A 213 12.37 -25.47 -8.40
CA GLN A 213 13.08 -24.58 -9.32
C GLN A 213 12.44 -23.20 -9.47
N GLU A 214 11.14 -23.12 -9.75
CA GLU A 214 10.46 -21.84 -10.00
C GLU A 214 10.07 -21.14 -8.68
N SER A 215 9.50 -21.88 -7.73
CA SER A 215 9.04 -21.28 -6.47
C SER A 215 10.17 -21.09 -5.47
N LEU A 216 11.08 -22.05 -5.27
CA LEU A 216 12.20 -21.87 -4.32
C LEU A 216 13.53 -21.42 -4.95
N GLY A 217 13.62 -21.34 -6.27
CA GLY A 217 14.82 -20.84 -6.98
C GLY A 217 16.01 -21.82 -6.97
N MET A 218 15.79 -23.09 -6.63
CA MET A 218 16.84 -24.11 -6.66
C MET A 218 17.24 -24.45 -8.10
N THR A 219 18.47 -24.89 -8.29
CA THR A 219 18.96 -25.42 -9.56
C THR A 219 18.98 -26.94 -9.50
N LEU A 220 18.41 -27.62 -10.49
CA LEU A 220 18.62 -29.05 -10.73
C LEU A 220 20.07 -29.25 -11.21
N VAL A 221 20.89 -29.93 -10.39
CA VAL A 221 22.34 -30.07 -10.62
C VAL A 221 22.77 -31.48 -11.01
N ARG A 222 21.94 -32.50 -10.74
CA ARG A 222 22.19 -33.88 -11.15
C ARG A 222 20.87 -34.66 -11.24
N THR A 223 20.76 -35.53 -12.22
CA THR A 223 19.66 -36.51 -12.36
C THR A 223 20.26 -37.90 -12.45
N ILE A 224 19.63 -38.88 -11.82
CA ILE A 224 19.96 -40.31 -11.96
C ILE A 224 18.68 -41.04 -12.34
N GLU A 225 18.65 -41.59 -13.54
CA GLU A 225 17.50 -42.35 -14.05
C GLU A 225 17.71 -43.85 -13.82
N ASN A 226 16.77 -44.52 -13.16
CA ASN A 226 16.83 -45.98 -12.95
C ASN A 226 15.56 -46.66 -13.48
N PRO A 227 15.33 -46.69 -14.81
CA PRO A 227 14.10 -47.21 -15.40
C PRO A 227 13.83 -48.68 -15.05
N ASP A 228 14.86 -49.51 -14.98
CA ASP A 228 14.75 -50.93 -14.59
C ASP A 228 14.27 -51.12 -13.14
N ALA A 229 14.64 -50.20 -12.25
CA ALA A 229 14.22 -50.17 -10.85
C ALA A 229 12.96 -49.33 -10.61
N LYS A 230 12.43 -48.68 -11.66
CA LYS A 230 11.21 -47.86 -11.67
C LYS A 230 11.26 -46.63 -10.75
N PHE A 231 12.40 -45.96 -10.65
CA PHE A 231 12.50 -44.67 -9.96
C PHE A 231 13.58 -43.77 -10.57
N ASN A 232 13.43 -42.45 -10.38
CA ASN A 232 14.44 -41.46 -10.70
C ASN A 232 14.79 -40.62 -9.47
N LEU A 233 16.05 -40.17 -9.40
CA LEU A 233 16.58 -39.28 -8.37
C LEU A 233 16.94 -37.93 -9.00
N TYR A 234 16.49 -36.84 -8.38
CA TYR A 234 16.77 -35.47 -8.83
C TYR A 234 17.41 -34.68 -7.69
N PHE A 235 18.63 -34.17 -7.92
CA PHE A 235 19.38 -33.41 -6.91
C PHE A 235 19.29 -31.92 -7.21
N LEU A 236 18.73 -31.16 -6.28
CA LEU A 236 18.57 -29.72 -6.38
C LEU A 236 19.34 -29.00 -5.26
N GLY A 237 19.79 -27.77 -5.53
CA GLY A 237 20.43 -26.92 -4.52
C GLY A 237 20.71 -25.52 -5.03
N TYR A 238 21.55 -24.78 -4.29
CA TYR A 238 21.93 -23.41 -4.64
C TYR A 238 23.41 -23.35 -5.03
N PRO A 239 23.77 -23.30 -6.33
CA PRO A 239 25.17 -23.40 -6.76
C PRO A 239 26.08 -22.31 -6.19
N LYS A 240 25.57 -21.08 -6.01
CA LYS A 240 26.35 -19.96 -5.47
C LYS A 240 26.78 -20.12 -4.01
N SER A 241 26.16 -21.03 -3.25
CA SER A 241 26.52 -21.28 -1.85
C SER A 241 27.54 -22.42 -1.68
N ASN A 242 27.92 -23.10 -2.76
CA ASN A 242 28.76 -24.30 -2.77
C ASN A 242 29.95 -24.16 -3.75
N PRO A 243 30.95 -25.07 -3.70
CA PRO A 243 32.03 -25.13 -4.69
C PRO A 243 31.52 -25.36 -6.12
N GLU A 244 32.29 -24.91 -7.12
CA GLU A 244 31.97 -25.19 -8.52
C GLU A 244 31.96 -26.71 -8.81
N ILE A 245 31.02 -27.14 -9.67
CA ILE A 245 30.89 -28.55 -10.07
C ILE A 245 32.07 -28.91 -10.98
N LYS A 246 32.86 -29.91 -10.56
CA LYS A 246 34.02 -30.39 -11.34
C LYS A 246 33.53 -31.15 -12.58
N GLU A 247 33.83 -30.62 -13.77
CA GLU A 247 33.52 -31.30 -15.03
C GLU A 247 34.21 -32.69 -15.10
N GLY A 248 33.45 -33.70 -15.52
CA GLY A 248 33.95 -35.09 -15.65
C GLY A 248 33.91 -35.95 -14.38
N ALA A 249 33.61 -35.39 -13.20
CA ALA A 249 33.47 -36.18 -11.96
C ALA A 249 32.16 -37.01 -11.98
N LYS A 250 32.23 -38.28 -11.54
CA LYS A 250 31.05 -39.20 -11.48
C LYS A 250 29.99 -38.71 -10.51
N ASN A 251 30.40 -38.03 -9.43
CA ASN A 251 29.52 -37.27 -8.55
C ASN A 251 30.07 -35.86 -8.29
N GLY A 252 29.94 -34.97 -9.27
CA GLY A 252 30.42 -33.58 -9.18
C GLY A 252 29.81 -32.71 -8.06
N VAL A 253 28.82 -33.20 -7.32
CA VAL A 253 28.19 -32.52 -6.17
C VAL A 253 28.44 -33.23 -4.82
N ALA A 254 29.34 -34.22 -4.78
CA ALA A 254 29.70 -34.94 -3.55
C ALA A 254 30.40 -34.07 -2.49
N GLU A 255 31.05 -32.98 -2.89
CA GLU A 255 31.71 -32.02 -1.98
C GLU A 255 30.78 -30.90 -1.48
N TRP A 256 29.52 -30.88 -1.91
CA TRP A 256 28.54 -29.85 -1.52
C TRP A 256 27.94 -30.11 -0.14
N GLU A 257 27.43 -29.04 0.46
CA GLU A 257 26.53 -29.06 1.62
C GLU A 257 25.20 -28.40 1.22
N GLY A 258 24.08 -28.98 1.63
CA GLY A 258 22.75 -28.40 1.44
C GLY A 258 22.17 -28.67 0.05
N LEU A 259 22.05 -29.95 -0.29
CA LEU A 259 21.28 -30.46 -1.43
C LEU A 259 19.94 -31.06 -0.98
N LEU A 260 18.97 -31.05 -1.89
CA LEU A 260 17.70 -31.76 -1.78
C LEU A 260 17.68 -32.86 -2.85
N GLU A 261 17.55 -34.11 -2.44
CA GLU A 261 17.29 -35.24 -3.34
C GLU A 261 15.79 -35.52 -3.38
N LEU A 262 15.20 -35.51 -4.57
CA LEU A 262 13.82 -35.95 -4.79
C LEU A 262 13.82 -37.34 -5.43
N THR A 263 13.24 -38.31 -4.73
CA THR A 263 12.96 -39.65 -5.28
C THR A 263 11.53 -39.70 -5.81
N TRP A 264 11.37 -39.88 -7.13
CA TRP A 264 10.08 -40.18 -7.75
C TRP A 264 10.03 -41.64 -8.17
N ASN A 265 9.03 -42.38 -7.66
CA ASN A 265 8.78 -43.78 -8.01
C ASN A 265 7.71 -43.83 -9.11
N TYR A 266 7.96 -44.60 -10.17
CA TYR A 266 7.10 -44.56 -11.36
C TYR A 266 5.67 -45.03 -11.07
N GLY A 267 4.68 -44.23 -11.46
CA GLY A 267 3.26 -44.54 -11.29
C GLY A 267 2.64 -43.93 -10.03
N THR A 268 3.41 -43.32 -9.13
CA THR A 268 2.82 -42.61 -7.97
C THR A 268 2.03 -41.38 -8.38
N GLU A 269 2.37 -40.76 -9.50
CA GLU A 269 1.66 -39.63 -10.08
C GLU A 269 0.21 -39.95 -10.48
N LYS A 270 -0.10 -41.24 -10.65
CA LYS A 270 -1.43 -41.76 -11.05
C LYS A 270 -2.28 -42.25 -9.87
N GLN A 271 -1.73 -42.29 -8.67
CA GLN A 271 -2.47 -42.71 -7.48
C GLN A 271 -3.35 -41.56 -6.98
N GLU A 272 -4.54 -41.85 -6.47
CA GLU A 272 -5.42 -40.82 -5.89
C GLU A 272 -4.98 -40.45 -4.47
N GLY A 273 -5.22 -39.19 -4.07
CA GLY A 273 -4.87 -38.68 -2.74
C GLY A 273 -3.37 -38.52 -2.44
N PRO A 274 -2.98 -38.28 -1.18
CA PRO A 274 -1.59 -38.24 -0.75
C PRO A 274 -0.94 -39.62 -0.82
N VAL A 275 0.27 -39.71 -1.38
CA VAL A 275 1.02 -40.97 -1.51
C VAL A 275 2.11 -41.10 -0.44
N TYR A 276 2.65 -39.99 0.02
CA TYR A 276 3.74 -39.95 1.00
C TYR A 276 3.34 -39.21 2.28
N HIS A 277 3.90 -39.65 3.40
CA HIS A 277 3.71 -39.09 4.72
C HIS A 277 4.64 -37.89 4.95
N ASN A 278 4.05 -36.73 5.25
CA ASN A 278 4.80 -35.48 5.41
C ASN A 278 5.63 -35.36 6.70
N GLY A 279 5.46 -36.29 7.65
CA GLY A 279 6.20 -36.35 8.91
C GLY A 279 5.63 -35.51 10.07
N ASN A 280 4.71 -34.59 9.81
CA ASN A 280 4.03 -33.78 10.85
C ASN A 280 2.60 -34.24 11.17
N THR A 281 1.94 -34.99 10.29
CA THR A 281 0.76 -35.77 10.66
C THR A 281 1.14 -36.88 11.64
N GLU A 282 0.21 -37.25 12.52
CA GLU A 282 0.46 -38.36 13.47
C GLU A 282 0.48 -39.71 12.75
N PRO A 283 1.41 -40.62 13.10
CA PRO A 283 2.54 -40.47 14.03
C PRO A 283 3.69 -39.62 13.45
N GLN A 284 4.24 -38.70 14.26
CA GLN A 284 5.23 -37.70 13.84
C GLN A 284 6.68 -38.20 13.74
N GLY A 285 7.52 -37.49 12.96
CA GLY A 285 8.94 -37.80 12.77
C GLY A 285 9.72 -36.65 12.13
N PHE A 286 10.04 -36.75 10.83
CA PHE A 286 10.60 -35.63 10.05
C PHE A 286 9.73 -34.37 10.20
N GLY A 287 10.34 -33.23 10.54
CA GLY A 287 9.65 -31.96 10.69
C GLY A 287 9.59 -31.18 9.36
N HIS A 288 10.72 -30.66 8.91
CA HIS A 288 10.79 -29.78 7.76
C HIS A 288 12.19 -29.74 7.15
N ILE A 289 12.28 -29.25 5.92
CA ILE A 289 13.50 -28.60 5.43
C ILE A 289 13.37 -27.09 5.63
N CYS A 290 14.48 -26.36 5.74
CA CYS A 290 14.46 -24.91 5.89
C CYS A 290 15.31 -24.22 4.83
N ILE A 291 14.82 -23.12 4.29
CA ILE A 291 15.58 -22.19 3.46
C ILE A 291 15.86 -20.88 4.21
N SER A 292 17.13 -20.46 4.21
CA SER A 292 17.49 -19.12 4.67
C SER A 292 17.49 -18.15 3.49
N VAL A 293 16.78 -17.03 3.62
CA VAL A 293 16.54 -16.05 2.54
C VAL A 293 17.21 -14.71 2.83
N ASP A 294 17.41 -13.88 1.80
CA ASP A 294 18.06 -12.56 1.94
C ASP A 294 17.16 -11.47 2.54
N ASP A 295 15.86 -11.56 2.30
CA ASP A 295 14.82 -10.75 2.93
C ASP A 295 13.58 -11.62 3.17
N LEU A 296 13.24 -11.87 4.43
CA LEU A 296 12.15 -12.77 4.82
C LEU A 296 10.77 -12.28 4.38
N GLN A 297 10.54 -10.96 4.36
CA GLN A 297 9.25 -10.41 3.93
C GLN A 297 9.14 -10.48 2.41
N ALA A 298 10.16 -10.02 1.68
CA ALA A 298 10.16 -10.07 0.22
C ALA A 298 10.14 -11.52 -0.32
N ALA A 299 10.67 -12.49 0.43
CA ALA A 299 10.51 -13.91 0.15
C ALA A 299 9.04 -14.37 0.25
N CYS A 300 8.34 -14.00 1.33
CA CYS A 300 6.92 -14.32 1.50
C CYS A 300 6.05 -13.66 0.43
N ASP A 301 6.26 -12.38 0.14
CA ASP A 301 5.53 -11.64 -0.91
C ASP A 301 5.74 -12.28 -2.29
N ARG A 302 6.94 -12.80 -2.55
CA ARG A 302 7.23 -13.56 -3.76
C ARG A 302 6.52 -14.91 -3.77
N PHE A 303 6.44 -15.63 -2.65
CA PHE A 303 5.70 -16.90 -2.55
C PHE A 303 4.20 -16.72 -2.79
N ASP A 304 3.61 -15.61 -2.33
CA ASP A 304 2.23 -15.23 -2.70
C ASP A 304 2.11 -14.97 -4.21
N THR A 305 3.07 -14.28 -4.81
CA THR A 305 3.10 -14.00 -6.26
C THR A 305 3.18 -15.26 -7.12
N VAL A 306 3.86 -16.32 -6.64
CA VAL A 306 3.92 -17.64 -7.31
C VAL A 306 2.89 -18.66 -6.79
N ASN A 307 1.89 -18.20 -6.01
CA ASN A 307 0.80 -19.00 -5.47
C ASN A 307 1.26 -20.28 -4.71
N VAL A 308 2.28 -20.13 -3.87
CA VAL A 308 2.74 -21.17 -2.96
C VAL A 308 1.82 -21.25 -1.74
N ALA A 309 1.41 -22.46 -1.38
CA ALA A 309 0.57 -22.68 -0.21
C ALA A 309 1.36 -22.41 1.09
N PHE A 310 0.81 -21.58 1.98
CA PHE A 310 1.38 -21.35 3.31
C PHE A 310 0.78 -22.28 4.35
N LYS A 311 1.63 -22.84 5.21
CA LYS A 311 1.23 -23.49 6.47
C LYS A 311 1.13 -22.48 7.62
N LYS A 312 1.99 -21.46 7.62
CA LYS A 312 2.03 -20.34 8.57
C LYS A 312 2.67 -19.11 7.91
N ARG A 313 2.02 -17.96 7.95
CA ARG A 313 2.57 -16.67 7.49
C ARG A 313 3.29 -15.91 8.62
N LEU A 314 3.97 -14.83 8.26
CA LEU A 314 4.59 -13.89 9.23
C LEU A 314 3.56 -13.13 10.07
N THR A 315 2.33 -13.03 9.58
CA THR A 315 1.16 -12.44 10.26
C THR A 315 0.48 -13.37 11.26
N ASP A 316 0.82 -14.66 11.25
CA ASP A 316 0.03 -15.69 11.93
C ASP A 316 0.61 -15.98 13.31
N GLY A 317 -0.15 -15.64 14.35
CA GLY A 317 0.21 -15.85 15.75
C GLY A 317 1.09 -14.73 16.31
N ARG A 318 1.94 -15.07 17.29
CA ARG A 318 2.86 -14.13 17.98
C ARG A 318 4.30 -14.15 17.45
N MET A 319 4.63 -15.08 16.55
CA MET A 319 5.98 -15.37 16.10
C MET A 319 6.15 -14.91 14.64
N ASN A 320 6.65 -13.69 14.46
CA ASN A 320 6.61 -12.99 13.16
C ASN A 320 7.95 -13.06 12.41
N ASN A 321 8.90 -13.86 12.90
CA ASN A 321 10.27 -14.01 12.38
C ASN A 321 10.50 -15.32 11.61
N ILE A 322 9.46 -16.15 11.44
CA ILE A 322 9.49 -17.45 10.75
C ILE A 322 8.17 -17.65 9.99
N ALA A 323 8.27 -18.10 8.73
CA ALA A 323 7.13 -18.58 7.95
C ALA A 323 7.31 -20.05 7.57
N PHE A 324 6.21 -20.74 7.27
CA PHE A 324 6.21 -22.10 6.73
C PHE A 324 5.37 -22.15 5.47
N VAL A 325 5.94 -22.70 4.40
CA VAL A 325 5.26 -23.02 3.14
C VAL A 325 5.14 -24.54 2.96
N LEU A 326 4.26 -24.98 2.07
CA LEU A 326 4.03 -26.37 1.71
C LEU A 326 4.53 -26.65 0.30
N ASP A 327 5.18 -27.79 0.11
CA ASP A 327 5.47 -28.35 -1.21
C ASP A 327 4.24 -29.09 -1.79
N PRO A 328 4.30 -29.59 -3.05
CA PRO A 328 3.19 -30.32 -3.67
C PRO A 328 2.75 -31.61 -2.95
N ASP A 329 3.61 -32.23 -2.14
CA ASP A 329 3.32 -33.42 -1.33
C ASP A 329 2.96 -33.07 0.14
N ASN A 330 2.87 -31.77 0.47
CA ASN A 330 2.59 -31.20 1.79
C ASN A 330 3.69 -31.39 2.84
N TYR A 331 4.95 -31.60 2.43
CA TYR A 331 6.09 -31.41 3.32
C TYR A 331 6.19 -29.94 3.72
N TRP A 332 6.56 -29.69 4.98
CA TRP A 332 6.72 -28.33 5.48
C TRP A 332 8.11 -27.81 5.11
N ILE A 333 8.15 -26.54 4.70
CA ILE A 333 9.38 -25.83 4.37
C ILE A 333 9.40 -24.56 5.19
N GLU A 334 10.32 -24.50 6.16
CA GLU A 334 10.55 -23.30 6.96
C GLU A 334 11.30 -22.25 6.14
N VAL A 335 10.97 -20.99 6.36
CA VAL A 335 11.60 -19.83 5.73
C VAL A 335 12.08 -18.89 6.83
N ILE A 336 13.39 -18.66 6.88
CA ILE A 336 14.04 -17.84 7.91
C ILE A 336 14.97 -16.78 7.32
N GLN A 337 15.18 -15.70 8.05
CA GLN A 337 16.13 -14.66 7.67
C GLN A 337 17.59 -15.18 7.79
N ASN A 338 18.36 -15.13 6.69
CA ASN A 338 19.82 -15.20 6.79
C ASN A 338 20.32 -13.86 7.34
N GLU A 339 20.85 -13.85 8.56
CA GLU A 339 21.25 -12.62 9.27
C GLU A 339 22.53 -11.99 8.71
N ARG A 340 23.35 -12.71 7.92
CA ARG A 340 24.57 -12.17 7.32
C ARG A 340 24.31 -11.37 6.05
N ILE A 341 23.44 -11.89 5.19
CA ILE A 341 23.08 -11.24 3.91
C ILE A 341 21.79 -10.41 4.01
N LYS A 342 21.18 -10.39 5.20
CA LYS A 342 20.07 -9.51 5.57
C LYS A 342 20.36 -8.11 5.08
N ARG A 343 19.56 -7.64 4.12
CA ARG A 343 19.71 -6.31 3.57
C ARG A 343 19.16 -5.30 4.56
N THR A 344 19.99 -4.95 5.55
CA THR A 344 19.64 -3.89 6.49
C THR A 344 19.43 -2.59 5.73
N SER A 345 18.18 -2.16 5.61
CA SER A 345 17.85 -0.74 5.76
C SER A 345 18.71 -0.18 6.91
N ASN A 346 19.35 0.98 6.75
CA ASN A 346 20.42 1.48 7.63
C ASN A 346 20.00 1.73 9.09
N TRP A 347 19.81 0.67 9.86
CA TRP A 347 19.49 0.69 11.28
C TRP A 347 20.57 -0.10 12.03
N VAL A 348 21.65 0.62 12.36
CA VAL A 348 22.57 0.16 13.40
C VAL A 348 21.76 0.08 14.70
N SER A 349 21.86 -1.01 15.46
CA SER A 349 21.17 -1.08 16.75
C SER A 349 21.64 0.09 17.63
N LEU A 350 20.73 0.72 18.37
CA LEU A 350 21.07 1.91 19.18
C LEU A 350 22.28 1.63 20.08
N ARG A 351 22.35 0.43 20.66
CA ARG A 351 23.49 -0.07 21.43
C ARG A 351 24.81 -0.04 20.64
N ALA A 352 24.85 -0.65 19.46
CA ALA A 352 26.06 -0.67 18.63
C ALA A 352 26.43 0.73 18.11
N ALA A 353 25.44 1.60 17.85
CA ALA A 353 25.69 2.99 17.46
C ALA A 353 26.33 3.78 18.62
N THR A 354 25.79 3.65 19.85
CA THR A 354 26.32 4.29 21.05
C THR A 354 27.71 3.75 21.43
N GLU A 355 27.95 2.44 21.36
CA GLU A 355 29.27 1.83 21.61
C GLU A 355 30.32 2.33 20.60
N LEU A 356 29.96 2.39 19.31
CA LEU A 356 30.87 2.84 18.25
C LEU A 356 31.12 4.35 18.31
N PHE A 357 30.13 5.14 18.75
CA PHE A 357 30.29 6.57 19.01
C PHE A 357 31.16 6.85 20.25
N SER A 358 30.95 6.11 21.35
CA SER A 358 31.79 6.17 22.55
C SER A 358 33.24 5.87 22.21
N ALA A 359 33.51 4.74 21.53
CA ALA A 359 34.87 4.36 21.13
C ALA A 359 35.56 5.40 20.23
N ARG A 360 34.81 6.19 19.44
CA ARG A 360 35.35 7.30 18.65
C ARG A 360 35.59 8.56 19.48
N ILE A 361 34.75 8.85 20.47
CA ILE A 361 34.97 9.92 21.45
C ILE A 361 36.22 9.61 22.29
N ASP A 362 36.39 8.37 22.76
CA ASP A 362 37.55 7.94 23.55
C ASP A 362 38.85 8.08 22.74
N GLN A 363 38.84 7.68 21.46
CA GLN A 363 39.97 7.88 20.55
C GLN A 363 40.29 9.37 20.31
N LEU A 364 39.27 10.23 20.22
CA LEU A 364 39.45 11.66 20.04
C LEU A 364 39.98 12.33 21.33
N LEU A 365 39.49 11.94 22.50
CA LEU A 365 39.98 12.40 23.80
C LEU A 365 41.44 11.99 24.01
N GLN A 366 41.79 10.75 23.69
CA GLN A 366 43.18 10.26 23.74
C GLN A 366 44.07 11.10 22.80
N PHE A 367 43.64 11.34 21.56
CA PHE A 367 44.39 12.16 20.61
C PHE A 367 44.57 13.62 21.08
N ILE A 368 43.54 14.24 21.67
CA ILE A 368 43.60 15.59 22.23
C ILE A 368 44.64 15.67 23.36
N GLN A 369 44.62 14.69 24.28
CA GLN A 369 45.60 14.59 25.37
C GLN A 369 47.02 14.33 24.87
N ASP A 370 47.19 13.43 23.88
CA ASP A 370 48.48 13.11 23.27
C ASP A 370 49.10 14.29 22.49
N GLN A 371 48.29 15.29 22.11
CA GLN A 371 48.74 16.55 21.50
C GLN A 371 48.92 17.69 22.52
N GLY A 372 48.77 17.44 23.82
CA GLY A 372 48.94 18.45 24.87
C GLY A 372 47.87 19.55 24.88
N LEU A 373 46.69 19.24 24.33
CA LEU A 373 45.52 20.12 24.32
C LEU A 373 44.53 19.67 25.40
N GLU A 374 43.83 20.61 26.04
CA GLU A 374 42.69 20.26 26.89
C GLU A 374 41.40 20.20 26.06
N PRO A 375 40.54 19.17 26.25
CA PRO A 375 39.23 19.15 25.63
C PRO A 375 38.36 20.28 26.21
N PRO A 376 37.56 20.99 25.39
CA PRO A 376 36.74 22.09 25.88
C PRO A 376 35.72 21.58 26.89
N ALA A 377 35.58 22.30 28.01
CA ALA A 377 34.61 21.98 29.05
C ALA A 377 33.19 21.94 28.46
N MET A 378 32.48 20.86 28.76
CA MET A 378 31.06 20.71 28.43
C MET A 378 30.25 21.74 29.22
N LYS A 379 29.14 22.23 28.67
CA LYS A 379 28.25 23.07 29.46
C LYS A 379 27.57 22.19 30.53
N PRO A 380 27.35 22.70 31.76
CA PRO A 380 26.74 21.92 32.83
C PRO A 380 25.38 21.31 32.44
N ASP A 381 24.59 22.02 31.64
CA ASP A 381 23.27 21.55 31.19
C ASP A 381 23.37 20.39 30.18
N ASP A 382 24.34 20.47 29.26
CA ASP A 382 24.61 19.42 28.26
C ASP A 382 25.17 18.15 28.96
N GLU A 383 26.05 18.33 29.94
CA GLU A 383 26.58 17.26 30.79
C GLU A 383 25.48 16.61 31.65
N ALA A 384 24.61 17.40 32.27
CA ALA A 384 23.46 16.90 33.02
C ALA A 384 22.39 16.24 32.15
N GLY A 385 22.27 16.64 30.87
CA GLY A 385 21.44 15.97 29.87
C GLY A 385 22.01 14.60 29.49
N MET A 386 23.31 14.55 29.15
CA MET A 386 23.98 13.32 28.74
C MET A 386 24.08 12.29 29.88
N ASN A 387 24.34 12.73 31.11
CA ASN A 387 24.32 11.85 32.29
C ASN A 387 22.95 11.21 32.52
N ARG A 388 21.85 11.96 32.34
CA ARG A 388 20.48 11.40 32.40
C ARG A 388 20.24 10.32 31.33
N VAL A 389 20.77 10.51 30.12
CA VAL A 389 20.67 9.51 29.05
C VAL A 389 21.47 8.24 29.38
N LEU A 390 22.71 8.38 29.87
CA LEU A 390 23.55 7.23 30.22
C LEU A 390 22.99 6.41 31.39
N ASP A 391 22.47 7.09 32.42
CA ASP A 391 21.82 6.44 33.57
C ASP A 391 20.52 5.72 33.15
N THR A 392 19.71 6.33 32.27
CA THR A 392 18.48 5.71 31.72
C THR A 392 18.79 4.46 30.89
N LEU A 393 19.90 4.46 30.14
CA LEU A 393 20.35 3.33 29.32
C LEU A 393 21.16 2.28 30.11
N GLN A 394 21.38 2.48 31.42
CA GLN A 394 22.19 1.61 32.28
C GLN A 394 23.62 1.38 31.77
N ILE A 395 24.21 2.36 31.07
CA ILE A 395 25.55 2.25 30.51
C ILE A 395 26.59 2.61 31.60
N PRO A 396 27.53 1.72 31.95
CA PRO A 396 28.54 2.01 32.98
C PRO A 396 29.42 3.20 32.58
N ARG A 397 29.60 4.14 33.50
CA ARG A 397 30.45 5.32 33.29
C ARG A 397 31.93 4.88 33.20
N GLY A 398 32.58 5.20 32.09
CA GLY A 398 34.01 4.94 31.90
C GLY A 398 34.85 5.78 32.87
N VAL A 399 35.61 5.13 33.75
CA VAL A 399 36.49 5.83 34.69
C VAL A 399 37.71 6.37 33.94
N THR A 400 37.80 7.69 33.80
CA THR A 400 38.99 8.37 33.27
C THR A 400 40.21 8.08 34.14
N ARG A 401 41.22 7.45 33.55
CA ARG A 401 42.40 6.95 34.26
C ARG A 401 43.46 8.04 34.39
N THR A 402 43.27 8.96 35.33
CA THR A 402 44.18 10.08 35.58
C THR A 402 45.58 9.57 35.96
N LYS A 403 46.60 9.94 35.18
CA LYS A 403 48.01 9.70 35.54
C LYS A 403 48.40 10.58 36.72
N LEU A 404 48.44 10.03 37.93
CA LEU A 404 49.19 10.61 39.04
C LEU A 404 50.69 10.39 38.80
N SER A 405 51.49 11.44 38.98
CA SER A 405 52.94 11.35 38.98
C SER A 405 53.47 10.87 40.33
N SER A 406 54.41 9.91 40.28
CA SER A 406 55.43 9.56 41.28
C SER A 406 55.28 10.06 42.73
N GLY A 407 55.03 9.14 43.68
CA GLY A 407 55.02 9.45 45.11
C GLY A 407 54.89 8.26 46.07
N ASP A 408 55.95 7.45 46.17
CA ASP A 408 56.32 6.57 47.31
C ASP A 408 55.50 5.28 47.64
N ASP A 409 56.16 4.34 48.32
CA ASP A 409 55.74 2.95 48.56
C ASP A 409 54.75 2.76 49.72
N ARG A 410 53.82 1.78 49.60
CA ARG A 410 53.73 0.55 50.47
C ARG A 410 52.39 -0.23 50.41
N LYS A 411 52.51 -1.52 50.06
CA LYS A 411 51.86 -2.75 50.60
C LYS A 411 50.33 -2.88 50.79
N ALA A 412 49.86 -4.06 50.33
CA ALA A 412 48.84 -4.96 50.93
C ALA A 412 47.35 -4.57 50.79
N GLN A 413 46.36 -5.49 50.79
CA GLN A 413 46.27 -6.95 50.56
C GLN A 413 44.77 -7.31 50.28
N TYR A 414 44.50 -8.48 49.65
CA TYR A 414 43.29 -9.35 49.59
C TYR A 414 41.90 -8.91 50.14
N ASP A 415 40.73 -9.48 49.79
CA ASP A 415 40.14 -10.33 48.70
C ASP A 415 38.71 -10.77 49.19
N VAL A 416 37.93 -11.55 48.41
CA VAL A 416 36.71 -12.32 48.81
C VAL A 416 35.40 -11.48 48.96
N LYS A 417 34.39 -11.57 48.07
CA LYS A 417 33.33 -12.61 47.86
C LYS A 417 32.33 -12.76 49.04
N ALA A 418 31.05 -13.15 48.89
CA ALA A 418 30.11 -13.18 47.75
C ALA A 418 28.65 -13.49 48.22
N SER A 419 27.65 -12.96 47.50
CA SER A 419 26.45 -13.60 46.91
C SER A 419 25.40 -14.44 47.69
N VAL A 420 24.18 -14.48 47.10
CA VAL A 420 23.02 -15.42 47.32
C VAL A 420 22.12 -15.09 48.54
N GLY A 421 20.77 -15.10 48.53
CA GLY A 421 19.75 -15.26 47.47
C GLY A 421 18.75 -16.43 47.68
N SER A 422 17.43 -16.21 47.70
CA SER A 422 16.37 -17.23 47.39
C SER A 422 14.90 -16.72 47.51
N ASP A 423 13.96 -17.48 46.93
CA ASP A 423 12.56 -17.13 46.57
C ASP A 423 11.40 -17.43 47.58
N ARG A 424 10.38 -16.54 47.51
CA ARG A 424 8.89 -16.67 47.41
C ARG A 424 7.98 -17.72 48.16
N SER A 425 6.76 -17.21 48.50
CA SER A 425 5.41 -17.87 48.58
C SER A 425 4.95 -18.55 49.90
N PRO A 426 3.62 -18.80 50.15
CA PRO A 426 2.39 -18.01 49.87
C PRO A 426 1.23 -18.05 50.97
N SER A 427 0.15 -17.27 50.74
CA SER A 427 -1.32 -17.49 51.05
C SER A 427 -1.97 -17.61 52.46
N GLN A 428 -2.98 -16.74 52.68
CA GLN A 428 -4.36 -16.90 53.26
C GLN A 428 -4.71 -17.00 54.79
N SER A 429 -5.81 -16.27 55.11
CA SER A 429 -6.87 -16.47 56.15
C SER A 429 -6.83 -15.75 57.53
N SER A 430 -8.03 -15.35 57.98
CA SER A 430 -8.41 -14.49 59.16
C SER A 430 -8.60 -15.32 60.48
N PRO A 431 -9.15 -14.87 61.67
CA PRO A 431 -10.03 -13.69 61.97
C PRO A 431 -9.96 -12.97 63.38
N ASN A 432 -10.78 -11.90 63.51
CA ASN A 432 -11.67 -11.51 64.65
C ASN A 432 -11.32 -10.58 65.86
N THR A 433 -12.39 -9.87 66.28
CA THR A 433 -12.78 -9.26 67.59
C THR A 433 -12.30 -7.86 68.10
N SER A 434 -13.30 -7.05 68.50
CA SER A 434 -13.28 -5.75 69.24
C SER A 434 -13.47 -5.96 70.78
N PRO A 435 -13.73 -4.99 71.74
CA PRO A 435 -14.64 -3.82 71.66
C PRO A 435 -14.41 -2.55 72.56
N ASN A 436 -15.38 -1.61 72.50
CA ASN A 436 -15.89 -0.62 73.52
C ASN A 436 -15.24 0.76 73.81
N GLY A 437 -16.10 1.82 73.84
CA GLY A 437 -15.95 3.01 74.72
C GLY A 437 -16.36 4.40 74.17
N GLN A 438 -17.47 4.99 74.66
CA GLN A 438 -17.91 6.42 74.54
C GLN A 438 -18.36 6.91 75.97
N PRO A 439 -18.73 8.19 76.30
CA PRO A 439 -19.31 9.26 75.45
C PRO A 439 -18.99 10.77 75.81
N GLN A 440 -19.71 11.70 75.10
CA GLN A 440 -20.39 12.95 75.60
C GLN A 440 -19.89 14.42 75.34
N HIS A 441 -20.87 15.24 74.87
CA HIS A 441 -21.13 16.71 74.98
C HIS A 441 -20.68 17.79 73.93
N GLN A 442 -21.68 18.61 73.56
CA GLN A 442 -21.74 19.92 72.81
C GLN A 442 -22.13 21.08 73.79
N PRO A 443 -22.29 22.42 73.47
CA PRO A 443 -22.57 23.14 72.18
C PRO A 443 -21.89 24.55 71.96
N GLN A 444 -22.45 25.40 71.05
CA GLN A 444 -22.03 26.72 70.45
C GLN A 444 -22.22 28.00 71.37
N PRO A 445 -22.33 29.31 70.95
CA PRO A 445 -22.10 30.09 69.67
C PRO A 445 -21.57 31.59 69.75
N LEU A 446 -21.46 32.29 68.58
CA LEU A 446 -21.66 33.77 68.25
C LEU A 446 -20.66 34.96 68.53
N ALA A 447 -20.27 35.65 67.41
CA ALA A 447 -20.35 37.11 67.06
C ALA A 447 -19.32 38.26 67.42
N GLU A 448 -19.27 39.28 66.51
CA GLU A 448 -18.80 40.70 66.60
C GLU A 448 -17.27 41.07 66.66
N THR A 449 -16.72 42.25 66.24
CA THR A 449 -17.10 43.44 65.40
C THR A 449 -15.85 44.28 64.97
N ALA A 450 -16.03 45.28 64.06
CA ALA A 450 -15.41 46.65 64.05
C ALA A 450 -14.56 47.14 62.83
N ALA A 451 -14.72 48.43 62.48
CA ALA A 451 -13.98 49.26 61.50
C ALA A 451 -13.68 50.66 62.11
N PRO A 452 -12.90 51.58 61.48
CA PRO A 452 -13.51 52.65 60.65
C PRO A 452 -12.63 53.20 59.47
N GLY A 453 -13.21 53.56 58.31
CA GLY A 453 -13.43 54.97 57.87
C GLY A 453 -12.54 55.35 56.66
N ALA A 454 -12.72 56.43 55.87
CA ALA A 454 -13.80 57.41 55.70
C ALA A 454 -13.67 58.13 54.31
N SER A 455 -14.62 59.00 53.91
CA SER A 455 -14.72 59.65 52.56
C SER A 455 -14.71 61.20 52.61
N PRO A 456 -14.98 61.95 51.51
CA PRO A 456 -16.35 62.50 51.34
C PRO A 456 -16.92 62.79 49.90
N SER A 457 -18.26 62.66 49.79
CA SER A 457 -19.27 63.50 49.04
C SER A 457 -19.27 63.66 47.49
N GLN A 458 -20.35 64.02 46.75
CA GLN A 458 -21.84 64.08 46.93
C GLN A 458 -22.56 64.18 45.53
N ILE A 459 -23.60 63.39 45.20
CA ILE A 459 -25.10 63.56 45.31
C ILE A 459 -25.79 64.63 44.41
N ILE A 460 -26.80 64.23 43.60
CA ILE A 460 -28.17 64.83 43.39
C ILE A 460 -29.02 64.03 42.35
N THR A 461 -30.36 64.10 42.47
CA THR A 461 -31.46 63.48 41.64
C THR A 461 -32.72 64.38 41.73
N PRO A 462 -33.88 64.21 41.00
CA PRO A 462 -34.42 63.03 40.26
C PRO A 462 -35.20 63.29 38.92
N GLY A 463 -35.82 62.24 38.34
CA GLY A 463 -37.28 62.30 37.97
C GLY A 463 -37.76 62.20 36.49
N GLN A 464 -38.76 61.32 36.29
CA GLN A 464 -39.93 61.34 35.34
C GLN A 464 -39.89 60.85 33.86
N GLN A 465 -40.71 59.80 33.65
CA GLN A 465 -41.78 59.59 32.64
C GLN A 465 -41.54 59.13 31.17
N LEU A 466 -42.33 58.08 30.85
CA LEU A 466 -42.88 57.55 29.58
C LEU A 466 -43.36 58.63 28.56
N PRO A 467 -43.47 58.34 27.23
CA PRO A 467 -44.30 57.23 26.72
C PRO A 467 -43.85 56.47 25.44
N SER A 468 -44.68 55.47 25.14
CA SER A 468 -44.76 54.60 23.96
C SER A 468 -45.33 55.25 22.69
N VAL A 469 -45.40 54.43 21.62
CA VAL A 469 -46.27 54.49 20.41
C VAL A 469 -45.56 54.84 19.08
N GLU A 470 -45.63 53.91 18.12
CA GLU A 470 -45.26 54.08 16.71
C GLU A 470 -46.22 55.03 15.96
N PRO A 471 -45.92 55.45 14.72
CA PRO A 471 -46.50 54.66 13.61
C PRO A 471 -45.64 54.52 12.35
N TRP A 472 -45.85 53.39 11.66
CA TRP A 472 -46.05 53.25 10.21
C TRP A 472 -46.17 54.56 9.37
N SER A 473 -45.76 54.67 8.11
CA SER A 473 -45.20 53.74 7.12
C SER A 473 -44.83 54.58 5.86
N PRO A 474 -45.31 54.39 4.60
CA PRO A 474 -44.40 54.05 3.50
C PRO A 474 -44.41 55.00 2.27
N PHE A 475 -43.59 54.67 1.27
CA PHE A 475 -43.63 55.07 -0.16
C PHE A 475 -43.62 56.57 -0.55
N GLY A 476 -42.57 56.96 -1.29
CA GLY A 476 -42.55 58.13 -2.21
C GLY A 476 -41.12 58.41 -2.71
N MET A 477 -40.74 58.25 -3.99
CA MET A 477 -41.21 58.91 -5.22
C MET A 477 -41.04 60.45 -5.12
N ILE A 478 -40.41 61.21 -6.02
CA ILE A 478 -39.95 61.07 -7.43
C ILE A 478 -38.91 62.23 -7.63
N GLN A 479 -37.87 62.24 -8.48
CA GLN A 479 -37.88 62.46 -9.94
C GLN A 479 -36.44 62.53 -10.51
N GLY A 480 -36.17 62.08 -11.75
CA GLY A 480 -34.89 62.37 -12.43
C GLY A 480 -34.42 61.39 -13.50
N ALA A 481 -35.25 61.06 -14.51
CA ALA A 481 -34.82 60.36 -15.73
C ALA A 481 -34.36 61.39 -16.81
N PRO A 482 -33.59 61.04 -17.87
CA PRO A 482 -34.06 60.09 -18.90
C PRO A 482 -33.02 59.16 -19.57
N ASP A 483 -33.57 58.19 -20.31
CA ASP A 483 -33.08 57.54 -21.54
C ASP A 483 -31.83 56.63 -21.60
N ASN A 484 -32.15 55.33 -21.73
CA ASN A 484 -31.73 54.46 -22.84
C ASN A 484 -30.30 53.85 -22.86
N GLN A 485 -30.15 52.67 -22.25
CA GLN A 485 -29.41 51.55 -22.86
C GLN A 485 -29.74 50.18 -22.24
N THR A 486 -29.99 49.19 -23.09
CA THR A 486 -30.25 47.80 -22.73
C THR A 486 -28.98 47.04 -22.36
N PHE A 487 -29.04 46.17 -21.34
CA PHE A 487 -28.02 45.16 -21.09
C PHE A 487 -28.64 43.75 -21.08
N VAL A 488 -27.91 42.80 -21.67
CA VAL A 488 -28.41 41.49 -22.08
C VAL A 488 -28.13 40.44 -21.00
N HIS A 489 -29.16 39.65 -20.66
CA HIS A 489 -29.05 38.53 -19.74
C HIS A 489 -28.58 37.26 -20.49
N TRP A 490 -27.41 36.73 -20.14
CA TRP A 490 -26.93 35.45 -20.68
C TRP A 490 -27.16 34.32 -19.67
N GLY A 491 -27.99 33.36 -20.04
CA GLY A 491 -28.11 32.08 -19.33
C GLY A 491 -27.21 31.02 -19.98
N PHE A 492 -26.69 30.12 -19.16
CA PHE A 492 -26.08 28.86 -19.61
C PHE A 492 -26.64 27.72 -18.76
N THR A 493 -27.32 26.78 -19.41
CA THR A 493 -27.79 25.51 -18.83
C THR A 493 -26.98 24.36 -19.43
N LEU A 494 -26.41 23.51 -18.58
CA LEU A 494 -25.78 22.25 -18.97
C LEU A 494 -26.76 21.09 -18.67
N PRO A 495 -26.72 19.99 -19.45
CA PRO A 495 -27.70 18.92 -19.33
C PRO A 495 -27.54 18.11 -18.03
N THR A 496 -28.66 17.84 -17.37
CA THR A 496 -28.77 17.01 -16.16
C THR A 496 -28.79 15.50 -16.47
N ALA A 497 -28.78 14.67 -15.43
CA ALA A 497 -28.48 13.23 -15.48
C ALA A 497 -29.48 12.33 -16.24
N GLU A 498 -30.58 12.86 -16.79
CA GLU A 498 -31.60 12.11 -17.53
C GLU A 498 -31.09 11.49 -18.84
N SER A 499 -29.91 11.89 -19.33
CA SER A 499 -29.29 11.33 -20.55
C SER A 499 -28.64 9.95 -20.37
N LEU A 500 -28.57 9.41 -19.14
CA LEU A 500 -27.93 8.12 -18.85
C LEU A 500 -28.86 6.91 -18.98
N ASP A 501 -30.14 7.02 -18.62
CA ASP A 501 -31.10 5.90 -18.74
C ASP A 501 -31.29 5.47 -20.20
N THR A 502 -31.28 6.43 -21.12
CA THR A 502 -31.34 6.20 -22.58
C THR A 502 -30.13 5.43 -23.12
N ILE A 503 -29.00 5.40 -22.40
CA ILE A 503 -27.81 4.63 -22.76
C ILE A 503 -27.92 3.20 -22.20
N TYR A 504 -28.33 3.04 -20.95
CA TYR A 504 -28.52 1.72 -20.34
C TYR A 504 -29.67 0.91 -20.98
N ALA A 505 -30.73 1.58 -21.45
CA ALA A 505 -31.84 0.93 -22.15
C ALA A 505 -31.45 0.29 -23.50
N ASN A 506 -30.37 0.77 -24.16
CA ASN A 506 -30.02 0.38 -25.53
C ASN A 506 -28.96 -0.73 -25.65
N ILE A 507 -28.51 -1.32 -24.54
CA ILE A 507 -27.50 -2.39 -24.56
C ILE A 507 -28.14 -3.80 -24.60
N ASN A 508 -29.42 -3.94 -24.24
CA ASN A 508 -30.15 -5.21 -24.29
C ASN A 508 -31.03 -5.35 -25.56
N GLY A 509 -30.46 -5.90 -26.64
CA GLY A 509 -31.28 -6.47 -27.72
C GLY A 509 -30.54 -6.84 -29.00
N GLY A 510 -30.54 -8.13 -29.38
CA GLY A 510 -29.96 -8.48 -30.69
C GLY A 510 -29.87 -9.94 -31.16
N THR A 511 -30.91 -10.78 -31.06
CA THR A 511 -31.20 -11.81 -32.09
C THR A 511 -32.69 -12.13 -32.11
N GLY A 512 -33.35 -12.10 -33.28
CA GLY A 512 -34.80 -12.31 -33.41
C GLY A 512 -35.21 -13.29 -34.51
N LEU A 513 -36.52 -13.58 -34.59
CA LEU A 513 -37.25 -14.27 -35.67
C LEU A 513 -38.72 -13.76 -35.68
N PRO A 514 -39.52 -13.92 -36.76
CA PRO A 514 -40.23 -12.74 -37.31
C PRO A 514 -41.72 -12.92 -37.72
N VAL A 515 -42.30 -11.84 -38.29
CA VAL A 515 -43.51 -11.77 -39.17
C VAL A 515 -44.91 -11.83 -38.50
N ASN A 516 -45.64 -10.71 -38.37
CA ASN A 516 -46.63 -10.19 -39.36
C ASN A 516 -47.47 -8.97 -38.85
N THR A 517 -47.22 -7.80 -39.46
CA THR A 517 -48.21 -6.86 -40.10
C THR A 517 -49.55 -6.44 -39.43
N ASN A 518 -49.57 -5.19 -38.93
CA ASN A 518 -50.41 -4.03 -39.32
C ASN A 518 -51.97 -4.05 -39.29
N PRO A 519 -52.68 -2.88 -39.31
CA PRO A 519 -52.20 -1.47 -39.28
C PRO A 519 -52.94 -0.45 -38.35
N SER A 520 -52.28 0.72 -38.12
CA SER A 520 -52.86 2.09 -38.06
C SER A 520 -53.76 2.56 -36.88
N PRO A 521 -53.97 3.89 -36.70
CA PRO A 521 -53.06 5.04 -36.95
C PRO A 521 -53.11 6.18 -35.88
N ASP A 522 -52.27 7.22 -36.05
CA ASP A 522 -52.37 8.65 -35.64
C ASP A 522 -52.90 9.06 -34.24
N GLY A 523 -52.34 10.04 -33.48
CA GLY A 523 -51.23 10.97 -33.74
C GLY A 523 -51.58 12.45 -33.50
N PHE A 524 -51.35 12.99 -32.30
CA PHE A 524 -51.23 14.44 -31.95
C PHE A 524 -50.45 14.54 -30.61
N GLN A 525 -49.32 15.24 -30.43
CA GLN A 525 -48.95 16.68 -30.53
C GLN A 525 -49.37 17.59 -29.35
N LEU A 526 -48.40 18.40 -28.90
CA LEU A 526 -48.32 19.33 -27.74
C LEU A 526 -47.90 18.70 -26.40
N GLY A 527 -47.08 19.36 -25.57
CA GLY A 527 -46.41 20.66 -25.74
C GLY A 527 -45.54 21.02 -24.53
N THR A 528 -44.44 21.74 -24.74
CA THR A 528 -43.48 22.13 -23.69
C THR A 528 -44.03 23.26 -22.83
N ASP A 529 -43.94 23.16 -21.50
CA ASP A 529 -43.51 24.23 -20.59
C ASP A 529 -43.42 23.77 -19.13
N MET A 530 -42.73 24.57 -18.31
CA MET A 530 -42.50 24.50 -16.85
C MET A 530 -41.12 24.01 -16.37
N ALA A 531 -40.14 24.90 -16.49
CA ALA A 531 -38.96 24.94 -15.63
C ALA A 531 -38.99 26.21 -14.75
N GLN A 532 -39.72 26.17 -13.62
CA GLN A 532 -39.57 27.10 -12.48
C GLN A 532 -40.59 26.75 -11.37
N GLN A 533 -40.14 26.12 -10.28
CA GLN A 533 -40.50 26.49 -8.90
C GLN A 533 -39.75 25.60 -7.90
N ALA A 534 -39.01 26.23 -7.00
CA ALA A 534 -38.56 25.62 -5.76
C ALA A 534 -39.57 25.96 -4.64
N GLY A 535 -39.76 25.04 -3.70
CA GLY A 535 -40.32 25.30 -2.36
C GLY A 535 -41.66 26.05 -2.31
N VAL A 536 -42.77 25.32 -2.35
CA VAL A 536 -44.05 25.80 -1.82
C VAL A 536 -44.59 24.77 -0.83
N SER A 537 -44.70 25.18 0.43
CA SER A 537 -45.52 24.49 1.43
C SER A 537 -46.97 24.53 0.97
N LEU A 538 -47.66 23.39 0.96
CA LEU A 538 -49.05 23.26 0.55
C LEU A 538 -49.99 23.82 1.64
N SER A 539 -49.99 25.15 1.77
CA SER A 539 -50.93 25.89 2.62
C SER A 539 -51.44 27.11 1.86
N GLN A 540 -52.73 27.05 1.47
CA GLN A 540 -53.55 28.11 0.87
C GLN A 540 -53.36 28.43 -0.63
N VAL A 541 -54.16 27.76 -1.47
CA VAL A 541 -54.67 28.27 -2.77
C VAL A 541 -56.18 27.92 -2.81
N PRO A 542 -57.08 28.79 -3.33
CA PRO A 542 -58.48 28.80 -2.92
C PRO A 542 -59.39 27.80 -3.63
N ALA A 543 -60.55 27.58 -3.02
CA ALA A 543 -61.58 26.64 -3.44
C ALA A 543 -62.01 26.79 -4.91
N ASP A 544 -61.75 25.74 -5.69
CA ASP A 544 -62.59 25.41 -6.84
C ASP A 544 -63.60 24.34 -6.44
N ARG A 545 -64.84 24.48 -6.92
CA ARG A 545 -65.97 23.63 -6.53
C ARG A 545 -66.19 22.55 -7.57
N ASP A 546 -65.79 21.33 -7.26
CA ASP A 546 -66.40 20.15 -7.86
C ASP A 546 -67.06 19.27 -6.79
N LEU A 547 -68.16 18.62 -7.21
CA LEU A 547 -69.20 18.08 -6.34
C LEU A 547 -69.00 16.58 -6.11
N ASP A 548 -68.21 16.21 -5.11
CA ASP A 548 -68.37 14.92 -4.44
C ASP A 548 -68.91 15.15 -3.03
N SER A 549 -70.17 14.77 -2.87
CA SER A 549 -70.90 14.81 -1.62
C SER A 549 -70.79 13.46 -0.90
N GLU A 550 -69.65 13.19 -0.27
CA GLU A 550 -69.63 12.26 0.86
C GLU A 550 -69.27 13.05 2.12
N SER A 551 -70.14 12.92 3.12
CA SER A 551 -70.00 13.63 4.37
C SER A 551 -69.11 12.81 5.28
N ASP A 552 -67.84 13.19 5.36
CA ASP A 552 -67.02 12.82 6.50
C ASP A 552 -66.37 14.08 7.08
N GLU A 553 -66.54 14.24 8.40
CA GLU A 553 -65.67 15.08 9.21
C GLU A 553 -64.32 14.36 9.27
N GLU A 554 -63.56 14.38 8.16
CA GLU A 554 -62.23 13.78 8.09
C GLU A 554 -61.39 14.35 9.24
N ASN A 555 -61.08 13.47 10.17
CA ASN A 555 -60.45 13.81 11.42
C ASN A 555 -59.07 14.40 11.10
N GLU A 556 -58.79 15.65 11.49
CA GLU A 556 -57.48 16.29 11.23
C GLU A 556 -56.32 15.41 11.73
N ALA A 557 -56.52 14.68 12.84
CA ALA A 557 -55.55 13.72 13.37
C ALA A 557 -55.40 12.43 12.54
N GLU A 558 -56.41 12.05 11.75
CA GLU A 558 -56.30 10.95 10.78
C GLU A 558 -55.56 11.41 9.53
N ASN A 559 -55.83 12.62 9.04
CA ASN A 559 -55.09 13.22 7.94
C ASN A 559 -53.62 13.49 8.31
N ASP A 560 -53.30 13.97 9.52
CA ASP A 560 -51.92 14.06 10.04
C ASP A 560 -51.21 12.69 10.02
N VAL A 561 -51.90 11.61 10.38
CA VAL A 561 -51.36 10.24 10.39
C VAL A 561 -51.19 9.71 8.97
N ILE A 562 -52.13 9.99 8.06
CA ILE A 562 -52.04 9.65 6.64
C ILE A 562 -50.87 10.42 5.98
N GLU A 563 -50.67 11.70 6.30
CA GLU A 563 -49.52 12.49 5.83
C GLU A 563 -48.20 11.89 6.35
N GLN A 564 -48.09 11.60 7.65
CA GLN A 564 -46.90 10.95 8.23
C GLN A 564 -46.59 9.58 7.59
N LEU A 565 -47.62 8.77 7.28
CA LEU A 565 -47.47 7.48 6.61
C LEU A 565 -47.19 7.60 5.10
N SER A 566 -47.64 8.66 4.46
CA SER A 566 -47.48 8.90 3.01
C SER A 566 -46.28 9.79 2.66
N HIS A 567 -45.58 10.34 3.66
CA HIS A 567 -44.33 11.08 3.52
C HIS A 567 -43.33 10.34 2.63
N ARG A 568 -43.15 10.83 1.39
CA ARG A 568 -42.21 10.28 0.40
C ARG A 568 -40.75 10.63 0.67
N ILE A 569 -40.49 11.59 1.56
CA ILE A 569 -39.16 12.09 1.91
C ILE A 569 -38.89 11.71 3.38
N GLY A 570 -37.66 11.32 3.68
CA GLY A 570 -37.25 11.08 5.07
C GLY A 570 -37.16 12.36 5.89
N THR A 571 -37.06 12.22 7.21
CA THR A 571 -36.93 13.34 8.14
C THR A 571 -35.66 13.25 8.98
N LEU A 572 -35.18 14.41 9.45
CA LEU A 572 -34.18 14.48 10.51
C LEU A 572 -34.86 14.32 11.86
N LYS A 573 -34.36 13.41 12.70
CA LYS A 573 -34.86 13.18 14.06
C LYS A 573 -33.73 13.00 15.04
N ILE A 574 -33.98 13.35 16.30
CA ILE A 574 -33.06 13.09 17.40
C ILE A 574 -33.13 11.60 17.75
N ALA A 575 -32.03 10.89 17.55
CA ALA A 575 -31.92 9.47 17.89
C ALA A 575 -31.72 9.27 19.41
N GLY A 576 -31.78 8.02 19.88
CA GLY A 576 -31.69 7.68 21.31
C GLY A 576 -30.33 7.98 21.97
N ASP A 577 -29.33 8.39 21.20
CA ASP A 577 -28.02 8.89 21.65
C ASP A 577 -27.97 10.43 21.76
N GLY A 578 -29.03 11.14 21.38
CA GLY A 578 -29.11 12.60 21.39
C GLY A 578 -28.58 13.29 20.13
N HIS A 579 -28.15 12.54 19.11
CA HIS A 579 -27.69 13.11 17.85
C HIS A 579 -28.77 13.12 16.77
N LEU A 580 -28.73 14.13 15.89
CA LEU A 580 -29.61 14.25 14.74
C LEU A 580 -29.22 13.23 13.67
N ARG A 581 -30.16 12.36 13.30
CA ARG A 581 -30.02 11.34 12.25
C ARG A 581 -31.13 11.45 11.23
N PHE A 582 -30.83 11.07 10.00
CA PHE A 582 -31.79 11.03 8.90
C PHE A 582 -32.41 9.64 8.77
N TYR A 583 -33.75 9.59 8.82
CA TYR A 583 -34.51 8.37 8.57
C TYR A 583 -35.31 8.52 7.29
N GLY A 584 -34.92 7.77 6.25
CA GLY A 584 -35.66 7.69 4.98
C GLY A 584 -37.11 7.23 5.17
N ALA A 585 -37.98 7.61 4.23
CA ALA A 585 -39.43 7.33 4.26
C ALA A 585 -39.80 5.85 4.53
N THR A 586 -38.96 4.90 4.12
CA THR A 586 -39.17 3.45 4.33
C THR A 586 -38.80 2.95 5.72
N SER A 587 -38.25 3.81 6.59
CA SER A 587 -37.87 3.47 7.96
C SER A 587 -39.01 3.75 8.93
N ASN A 588 -39.40 2.77 9.76
CA ASN A 588 -40.35 2.98 10.84
C ASN A 588 -39.88 4.05 11.85
N LEU A 589 -38.58 4.34 11.91
CA LEU A 589 -38.01 5.41 12.74
C LEU A 589 -38.34 6.81 12.21
N ASN A 590 -38.81 6.95 10.96
CA ASN A 590 -39.35 8.19 10.41
C ASN A 590 -40.72 8.56 11.03
N LEU A 591 -41.48 7.56 11.50
CA LEU A 591 -42.87 7.73 11.96
C LEU A 591 -43.00 8.12 13.44
N VAL A 592 -41.93 8.03 14.22
CA VAL A 592 -41.98 8.25 15.68
C VAL A 592 -40.80 9.12 16.11
N ASP A 593 -41.07 10.16 16.89
CA ASP A 593 -40.02 10.86 17.62
C ASP A 593 -39.61 10.02 18.84
N VAL A 594 -38.40 9.45 18.79
CA VAL A 594 -37.87 8.55 19.82
C VAL A 594 -37.52 9.31 21.12
N SER A 595 -37.51 10.63 21.08
CA SER A 595 -37.11 11.55 22.14
C SER A 595 -38.20 11.81 23.20
N ALA A 596 -38.37 10.87 24.14
CA ALA A 596 -38.64 11.15 25.58
C ALA A 596 -38.74 9.86 26.41
N THR A 597 -39.50 8.87 25.95
CA THR A 597 -39.90 7.70 26.76
C THR A 597 -38.81 6.64 26.92
N GLN A 598 -37.74 6.72 26.11
CA GLN A 598 -36.58 5.82 26.19
C GLN A 598 -35.27 6.57 26.55
N GLN A 599 -35.34 7.70 27.26
CA GLN A 599 -34.19 8.42 27.84
C GLN A 599 -33.45 7.66 28.97
N ARG A 600 -33.41 6.32 28.92
CA ARG A 600 -32.30 5.59 29.53
C ARG A 600 -31.18 5.59 28.49
N GLN A 601 -30.11 6.34 28.78
CA GLN A 601 -28.78 5.99 28.26
C GLN A 601 -28.67 4.46 28.32
N ARG A 602 -28.28 3.81 27.21
CA ARG A 602 -27.94 2.39 27.25
C ARG A 602 -26.92 2.22 28.39
N PRO A 603 -27.22 1.47 29.46
CA PRO A 603 -26.35 1.46 30.65
C PRO A 603 -24.93 0.98 30.36
N ASP A 604 -24.75 0.29 29.23
CA ASP A 604 -23.52 -0.32 28.75
C ASP A 604 -22.89 0.42 27.55
N ALA A 605 -23.37 1.60 27.17
CA ALA A 605 -22.79 2.36 26.06
C ALA A 605 -21.50 3.09 26.50
N ARG A 606 -20.38 2.69 25.88
CA ARG A 606 -19.07 3.33 26.09
C ARG A 606 -19.09 4.75 25.53
N THR A 607 -18.31 5.63 26.15
CA THR A 607 -18.12 7.02 25.66
C THR A 607 -16.64 7.38 25.69
N VAL A 608 -16.20 8.21 24.74
CA VAL A 608 -14.80 8.66 24.66
C VAL A 608 -14.36 9.39 25.95
N ARG A 609 -15.28 10.11 26.61
CA ARG A 609 -15.01 10.83 27.87
C ARG A 609 -14.74 9.90 29.06
N HIS A 610 -15.41 8.75 29.14
CA HIS A 610 -15.29 7.83 30.29
C HIS A 610 -14.33 6.67 30.01
N ASP A 611 -14.46 6.02 28.86
CA ASP A 611 -13.71 4.79 28.50
C ASP A 611 -12.45 5.09 27.68
N GLY A 612 -12.35 6.30 27.11
CA GLY A 612 -11.28 6.67 26.18
C GLY A 612 -9.88 6.58 26.79
N GLN A 613 -9.68 7.11 28.00
CA GLN A 613 -8.36 7.07 28.63
C GLN A 613 -7.91 5.62 28.92
N ASP A 614 -8.84 4.73 29.26
CA ASP A 614 -8.51 3.34 29.55
C ASP A 614 -8.12 2.56 28.29
N ILE A 615 -8.81 2.72 27.15
CA ILE A 615 -8.37 2.07 25.91
C ILE A 615 -7.00 2.59 25.44
N LEU A 616 -6.73 3.88 25.64
CA LEU A 616 -5.42 4.47 25.34
C LEU A 616 -4.31 3.95 26.27
N ASN A 617 -4.60 3.76 27.55
CA ASN A 617 -3.69 3.14 28.52
C ASN A 617 -3.34 1.69 28.12
N HIS A 618 -4.35 0.88 27.76
CA HIS A 618 -4.14 -0.50 27.30
C HIS A 618 -3.24 -0.57 26.05
N LEU A 619 -3.38 0.38 25.12
CA LEU A 619 -2.57 0.48 23.90
C LEU A 619 -1.23 1.19 24.10
N ARG A 620 -0.88 1.59 25.34
CA ARG A 620 0.34 2.33 25.71
C ARG A 620 0.51 3.66 24.95
N VAL A 621 -0.60 4.31 24.61
CA VAL A 621 -0.63 5.65 23.98
C VAL A 621 -1.40 6.68 24.84
N GLY A 622 -1.82 6.30 26.04
CA GLY A 622 -2.53 7.14 27.02
C GLY A 622 -1.67 8.17 27.76
N GLN A 623 -0.41 8.39 27.37
CA GLN A 623 0.39 9.46 27.97
C GLN A 623 -0.27 10.84 27.76
N PRO A 624 -0.26 11.73 28.76
CA PRO A 624 -0.83 13.06 28.64
C PRO A 624 -0.04 13.89 27.63
N VAL A 625 -0.76 14.61 26.78
CA VAL A 625 -0.18 15.51 25.77
C VAL A 625 -0.14 16.92 26.34
N ASP A 626 0.97 17.62 26.13
CA ASP A 626 1.08 19.05 26.51
C ASP A 626 0.13 19.89 25.65
N GLN A 627 -0.62 20.80 26.26
CA GLN A 627 -1.59 21.63 25.56
C GLN A 627 -0.92 22.53 24.52
N ASP A 628 0.26 23.09 24.82
CA ASP A 628 1.02 23.91 23.86
C ASP A 628 1.43 23.10 22.62
N LEU A 629 1.70 21.80 22.79
CA LEU A 629 2.01 20.90 21.68
C LEU A 629 0.76 20.56 20.87
N GLU A 630 -0.35 20.24 21.53
CA GLU A 630 -1.62 19.97 20.84
C GLU A 630 -2.06 21.19 20.01
N ASP A 631 -2.07 22.38 20.62
CA ASP A 631 -2.44 23.63 19.97
C ASP A 631 -1.53 23.94 18.77
N HIS A 632 -0.22 23.70 18.91
CA HIS A 632 0.73 23.83 17.80
C HIS A 632 0.39 22.90 16.61
N LEU A 633 0.08 21.63 16.89
CA LEU A 633 -0.19 20.62 15.86
C LEU A 633 -1.56 20.85 15.19
N VAL A 634 -2.56 21.26 15.96
CA VAL A 634 -3.89 21.66 15.46
C VAL A 634 -3.78 22.89 14.56
N GLU A 635 -2.98 23.90 14.92
CA GLU A 635 -2.76 25.07 14.08
C GLU A 635 -2.03 24.72 12.77
N LEU A 636 -1.05 23.81 12.81
CA LEU A 636 -0.40 23.27 11.60
C LEU A 636 -1.41 22.58 10.66
N TYR A 637 -2.35 21.81 11.20
CA TYR A 637 -3.44 21.22 10.41
C TYR A 637 -4.31 22.30 9.75
N PHE A 638 -4.79 23.29 10.52
CA PHE A 638 -5.66 24.36 10.02
C PHE A 638 -4.98 25.24 8.98
N THR A 639 -3.67 25.44 9.09
CA THR A 639 -2.90 26.23 8.14
C THR A 639 -2.65 25.49 6.82
N TRP A 640 -2.26 24.22 6.87
CA TRP A 640 -1.63 23.54 5.73
C TRP A 640 -2.45 22.40 5.10
N GLN A 641 -3.32 21.73 5.87
CA GLN A 641 -4.18 20.66 5.35
C GLN A 641 -5.59 21.17 5.02
N ASN A 642 -6.27 21.77 6.02
CA ASN A 642 -7.69 22.12 5.95
C ASN A 642 -8.06 23.04 4.76
N PRO A 643 -7.25 24.03 4.33
CA PRO A 643 -7.65 24.92 3.22
C PRO A 643 -7.74 24.21 1.85
N SER A 644 -7.16 23.02 1.71
CA SER A 644 -7.22 22.23 0.47
C SER A 644 -8.35 21.18 0.48
N ILE A 645 -8.82 20.77 1.65
CA ILE A 645 -9.96 19.86 1.85
C ILE A 645 -10.75 20.44 3.03
N TYR A 646 -11.56 21.48 2.76
CA TYR A 646 -12.24 22.23 3.80
C TYR A 646 -13.37 21.41 4.40
N VAL A 647 -13.11 20.81 5.57
CA VAL A 647 -14.01 19.87 6.24
C VAL A 647 -14.24 20.23 7.72
N VAL A 648 -13.28 20.91 8.36
CA VAL A 648 -13.41 21.42 9.74
C VAL A 648 -13.48 22.95 9.71
N ASP A 649 -14.54 23.51 10.29
CA ASP A 649 -14.60 24.93 10.60
C ASP A 649 -13.80 25.21 11.89
N LYS A 650 -12.89 26.18 11.83
CA LYS A 650 -11.95 26.47 12.93
C LYS A 650 -12.65 27.11 14.14
N GLU A 651 -13.61 28.00 13.91
CA GLU A 651 -14.28 28.74 14.98
C GLU A 651 -15.23 27.82 15.75
N MET A 652 -16.03 27.04 15.02
CA MET A 652 -16.90 26.03 15.63
C MET A 652 -16.10 24.98 16.41
N TYR A 653 -15.03 24.43 15.83
CA TYR A 653 -14.18 23.45 16.52
C TYR A 653 -13.56 24.01 17.81
N MET A 654 -13.02 25.24 17.77
CA MET A 654 -12.39 25.84 18.97
C MET A 654 -13.42 26.13 20.07
N THR A 655 -14.61 26.58 19.70
CA THR A 655 -15.74 26.82 20.62
C THR A 655 -16.21 25.50 21.24
N ALA A 656 -16.42 24.49 20.41
CA ALA A 656 -16.82 23.14 20.82
C ALA A 656 -15.77 22.46 21.72
N ARG A 657 -14.47 22.64 21.43
CA ARG A 657 -13.36 22.17 22.29
C ARG A 657 -13.36 22.85 23.66
N SER A 658 -13.60 24.17 23.71
CA SER A 658 -13.70 24.91 24.97
C SER A 658 -14.85 24.36 25.83
N LYS A 659 -16.04 24.21 25.23
CA LYS A 659 -17.21 23.63 25.90
C LYS A 659 -16.93 22.23 26.45
N TRP A 660 -16.35 21.36 25.64
CA TRP A 660 -16.05 19.98 26.03
C TRP A 660 -15.05 19.88 27.19
N ARG A 661 -14.03 20.77 27.21
CA ARG A 661 -12.95 20.79 28.23
C ARG A 661 -13.33 21.55 29.51
N ASN A 662 -14.00 22.68 29.38
CA ASN A 662 -14.21 23.64 30.48
C ASN A 662 -15.62 23.55 31.08
N GLU A 663 -16.62 23.26 30.26
CA GLU A 663 -18.05 23.22 30.65
C GLU A 663 -18.58 21.78 30.78
N PHE A 664 -17.80 20.78 30.33
CA PHE A 664 -18.18 19.36 30.23
C PHE A 664 -19.40 19.11 29.33
N ASP A 665 -19.67 20.04 28.41
CA ASP A 665 -20.75 19.98 27.43
C ASP A 665 -20.29 19.22 26.17
N ASP A 666 -20.97 18.12 25.85
CA ASP A 666 -20.66 17.27 24.68
C ASP A 666 -21.40 17.81 23.45
N THR A 667 -20.66 18.24 22.43
CA THR A 667 -21.21 18.86 21.21
C THR A 667 -20.82 18.05 19.96
N PRO A 668 -21.66 18.03 18.90
CA PRO A 668 -21.38 17.22 17.71
C PRO A 668 -20.21 17.74 16.86
N PHE A 669 -19.61 18.89 17.19
CA PHE A 669 -18.53 19.54 16.42
C PHE A 669 -17.14 19.42 17.09
N TYR A 670 -17.05 18.70 18.21
CA TYR A 670 -15.77 18.35 18.83
C TYR A 670 -15.75 16.89 19.22
N SER A 671 -14.63 16.22 18.95
CA SER A 671 -14.29 14.99 19.65
C SER A 671 -12.78 14.87 19.84
N GLU A 672 -12.37 14.07 20.83
CA GLU A 672 -10.96 13.70 20.97
C GLU A 672 -10.48 12.89 19.75
N VAL A 673 -11.33 12.11 19.08
CA VAL A 673 -10.96 11.44 17.81
C VAL A 673 -10.56 12.47 16.76
N LEU A 674 -11.35 13.53 16.57
CA LEU A 674 -11.05 14.62 15.64
C LEU A 674 -9.77 15.37 16.03
N THR A 675 -9.59 15.68 17.31
CA THR A 675 -8.37 16.36 17.83
C THR A 675 -7.12 15.53 17.56
N ASN A 676 -7.16 14.23 17.85
CA ASN A 676 -6.04 13.32 17.62
C ASN A 676 -5.81 13.09 16.11
N ALA A 677 -6.85 13.07 15.27
CA ALA A 677 -6.71 13.00 13.82
C ALA A 677 -6.04 14.27 13.24
N MET A 678 -6.42 15.46 13.72
CA MET A 678 -5.74 16.72 13.35
C MET A 678 -4.30 16.74 13.83
N CYS A 679 -4.02 16.31 15.06
CA CYS A 679 -2.66 16.21 15.57
C CYS A 679 -1.80 15.21 14.78
N ALA A 680 -2.37 14.10 14.30
CA ALA A 680 -1.66 13.14 13.45
C ALA A 680 -1.22 13.74 12.12
N ILE A 681 -2.06 14.58 11.50
CA ILE A 681 -1.71 15.34 10.29
C ILE A 681 -0.72 16.46 10.60
N GLY A 682 -0.98 17.27 11.62
CA GLY A 682 -0.09 18.37 12.06
C GLY A 682 1.33 17.87 12.37
N SER A 683 1.44 16.68 12.97
CA SER A 683 2.70 16.01 13.29
C SER A 683 3.49 15.57 12.07
N ALA A 684 2.85 15.34 10.92
CA ALA A 684 3.56 15.07 9.68
C ALA A 684 4.22 16.33 9.13
N PHE A 685 3.69 17.52 9.45
CA PHE A 685 4.31 18.79 9.08
C PHE A 685 5.39 19.22 10.08
N GLU A 686 5.30 18.86 11.36
CA GLU A 686 6.31 19.20 12.37
C GLU A 686 7.62 18.40 12.17
N ALA A 687 8.72 19.13 12.07
CA ALA A 687 10.07 18.61 11.87
C ALA A 687 10.97 18.78 13.11
N ARG A 688 10.52 19.52 14.12
CA ARG A 688 11.24 19.69 15.39
C ARG A 688 11.13 18.43 16.25
N TYR A 689 12.22 18.15 16.96
CA TYR A 689 12.23 17.11 17.99
C TYR A 689 11.68 17.69 19.30
N HIS A 690 10.75 17.00 19.94
CA HIS A 690 10.14 17.40 21.21
C HIS A 690 10.76 16.61 22.38
N PRO A 691 11.82 17.12 23.04
CA PRO A 691 12.55 16.35 24.05
C PRO A 691 11.73 16.05 25.31
N THR A 692 10.68 16.84 25.57
CA THR A 692 9.74 16.68 26.68
C THR A 692 8.62 15.67 26.40
N PHE A 693 8.41 15.28 25.14
CA PHE A 693 7.32 14.39 24.74
C PHE A 693 7.82 13.29 23.79
N ILE A 694 8.27 12.18 24.39
CA ILE A 694 8.91 11.08 23.67
C ILE A 694 7.84 10.06 23.22
N THR A 695 7.75 9.81 21.91
CA THR A 695 6.80 8.84 21.32
C THR A 695 7.46 7.55 20.81
N PHE A 696 8.77 7.40 20.99
CA PHE A 696 9.56 6.27 20.49
C PHE A 696 9.00 4.91 20.98
N PRO A 697 8.90 3.87 20.12
CA PRO A 697 9.43 3.75 18.76
C PRO A 697 8.54 4.33 17.65
N LYS A 698 7.39 4.92 17.97
CA LYS A 698 6.48 5.51 16.98
C LYS A 698 6.90 6.93 16.61
N SER A 699 6.57 7.35 15.39
CA SER A 699 6.59 8.77 15.04
C SER A 699 5.49 9.52 15.80
N LEU A 700 5.62 10.84 15.91
CA LEU A 700 4.59 11.67 16.54
C LEU A 700 3.24 11.54 15.81
N ALA A 701 3.26 11.46 14.47
CA ALA A 701 2.08 11.22 13.66
C ALA A 701 1.40 9.86 13.91
N GLU A 702 2.16 8.77 13.97
CA GLU A 702 1.60 7.43 14.29
C GLU A 702 1.08 7.36 15.73
N PHE A 703 1.72 8.04 16.68
CA PHE A 703 1.24 8.13 18.06
C PHE A 703 -0.18 8.73 18.14
N PHE A 704 -0.39 9.90 17.52
CA PHE A 704 -1.71 10.52 17.49
C PHE A 704 -2.72 9.74 16.64
N ALA A 705 -2.30 9.15 15.52
CA ALA A 705 -3.17 8.32 14.70
C ALA A 705 -3.66 7.08 15.46
N ASP A 706 -2.79 6.42 16.23
CA ASP A 706 -3.17 5.28 17.07
C ASP A 706 -4.14 5.67 18.18
N ARG A 707 -3.98 6.87 18.77
CA ARG A 707 -4.98 7.42 19.69
C ARG A 707 -6.33 7.63 19.00
N ALA A 708 -6.34 8.28 17.83
CA ALA A 708 -7.56 8.50 17.05
C ALA A 708 -8.28 7.18 16.68
N LYS A 709 -7.55 6.16 16.20
CA LYS A 709 -8.12 4.84 15.86
C LYS A 709 -8.72 4.14 17.08
N ALA A 710 -8.06 4.21 18.23
CA ALA A 710 -8.54 3.59 19.47
C ALA A 710 -9.83 4.25 19.99
N LEU A 711 -9.88 5.58 19.97
CA LEU A 711 -11.05 6.33 20.40
C LEU A 711 -12.21 6.22 19.39
N LEU A 712 -11.92 6.10 18.09
CA LEU A 712 -12.93 5.92 17.03
C LEU A 712 -13.74 4.63 17.24
N GLU A 713 -13.12 3.55 17.73
CA GLU A 713 -13.80 2.28 18.04
C GLU A 713 -14.84 2.42 19.18
N ILE A 714 -14.76 3.50 19.97
CA ILE A 714 -15.78 3.88 20.96
C ILE A 714 -16.78 4.87 20.34
N GLU A 715 -16.28 5.88 19.63
CA GLU A 715 -17.12 6.92 19.01
C GLU A 715 -18.08 6.38 17.94
N LEU A 716 -17.76 5.27 17.29
CA LEU A 716 -18.66 4.59 16.35
C LEU A 716 -19.92 3.98 16.99
N ASP A 717 -19.99 3.85 18.32
CA ASP A 717 -21.23 3.49 19.03
C ASP A 717 -22.26 4.65 18.98
N SER A 718 -21.81 5.90 18.79
CA SER A 718 -22.62 7.13 18.71
C SER A 718 -21.93 8.21 17.85
N PRO A 719 -21.91 8.04 16.51
CA PRO A 719 -21.18 8.93 15.61
C PRO A 719 -21.82 10.32 15.50
N CYS A 720 -20.99 11.35 15.31
CA CYS A 720 -21.40 12.74 15.16
C CYS A 720 -20.65 13.45 14.01
N VAL A 721 -20.85 14.77 13.83
CA VAL A 721 -20.20 15.53 12.74
C VAL A 721 -18.68 15.52 12.89
N ALA A 722 -18.17 15.58 14.12
CA ALA A 722 -16.74 15.43 14.41
C ALA A 722 -16.19 14.06 14.00
N THR A 723 -16.99 12.98 14.09
CA THR A 723 -16.60 11.63 13.63
C THR A 723 -16.43 11.57 12.11
N VAL A 724 -17.35 12.20 11.36
CA VAL A 724 -17.25 12.36 9.90
C VAL A 724 -15.97 13.13 9.54
N GLN A 725 -15.77 14.29 10.17
CA GLN A 725 -14.56 15.11 9.98
C GLN A 725 -13.28 14.32 10.30
N ALA A 726 -13.26 13.55 11.39
CA ALA A 726 -12.11 12.76 11.78
C ALA A 726 -11.83 11.62 10.78
N LEU A 727 -12.85 10.96 10.24
CA LEU A 727 -12.70 9.93 9.22
C LEU A 727 -12.08 10.47 7.92
N VAL A 728 -12.42 11.69 7.49
CA VAL A 728 -11.73 12.36 6.37
C VAL A 728 -10.23 12.53 6.64
N LEU A 729 -9.88 13.04 7.82
CA LEU A 729 -8.48 13.28 8.22
C LEU A 729 -7.69 11.99 8.39
N MET A 730 -8.30 10.99 9.02
CA MET A 730 -7.73 9.64 9.15
C MET A 730 -7.55 8.99 7.79
N SER A 731 -8.46 9.17 6.83
CA SER A 731 -8.26 8.69 5.46
C SER A 731 -6.98 9.28 4.85
N CYS A 732 -6.76 10.59 5.02
CA CYS A 732 -5.57 11.29 4.52
C CYS A 732 -4.28 10.77 5.18
N HIS A 733 -4.28 10.59 6.50
CA HIS A 733 -3.13 10.07 7.25
C HIS A 733 -2.76 8.64 6.82
N GLU A 734 -3.76 7.77 6.64
CA GLU A 734 -3.55 6.38 6.23
C GLU A 734 -3.00 6.29 4.80
N GLY A 735 -3.49 7.12 3.88
CA GLY A 735 -2.92 7.24 2.53
C GLY A 735 -1.50 7.80 2.51
N ALA A 736 -1.20 8.80 3.34
CA ALA A 736 0.17 9.32 3.53
C ALA A 736 1.14 8.25 4.07
N SER A 737 0.61 7.26 4.79
CA SER A 737 1.36 6.19 5.47
C SER A 737 1.40 4.86 4.70
N ASN A 738 1.10 4.86 3.39
CA ASN A 738 1.03 3.66 2.52
C ASN A 738 -0.03 2.62 2.90
N ARG A 739 -1.06 2.99 3.68
CA ARG A 739 -2.13 2.10 4.14
C ARG A 739 -3.43 2.36 3.34
N ASP A 740 -3.29 2.39 2.02
CA ASP A 740 -4.29 2.84 1.04
C ASP A 740 -5.67 2.18 1.21
N ALA A 741 -5.70 0.89 1.57
CA ALA A 741 -6.94 0.16 1.81
C ALA A 741 -7.73 0.72 3.02
N ARG A 742 -7.03 1.12 4.10
CA ARG A 742 -7.66 1.74 5.27
C ARG A 742 -8.09 3.18 4.95
N GLY A 743 -7.27 3.90 4.18
CA GLY A 743 -7.60 5.23 3.67
C GLY A 743 -8.95 5.25 2.94
N TRP A 744 -9.10 4.40 1.92
CA TRP A 744 -10.35 4.27 1.15
C TRP A 744 -11.54 3.78 1.99
N LEU A 745 -11.33 2.89 2.97
CA LEU A 745 -12.41 2.48 3.88
C LEU A 745 -12.90 3.65 4.74
N TYR A 746 -11.98 4.48 5.26
CA TYR A 746 -12.33 5.65 6.06
C TYR A 746 -13.00 6.77 5.26
N SER A 747 -12.63 7.02 4.00
CA SER A 747 -13.37 7.97 3.15
C SER A 747 -14.81 7.49 2.91
N GLY A 748 -14.98 6.21 2.56
CA GLY A 748 -16.30 5.63 2.35
C GLY A 748 -17.15 5.54 3.62
N MET A 749 -16.53 5.36 4.80
CA MET A 749 -17.23 5.46 6.08
C MET A 749 -17.69 6.89 6.36
N SER A 750 -16.82 7.88 6.12
CA SER A 750 -17.16 9.31 6.25
C SER A 750 -18.37 9.67 5.39
N MET A 751 -18.36 9.25 4.12
CA MET A 751 -19.45 9.54 3.20
C MET A 751 -20.77 8.87 3.65
N ARG A 752 -20.74 7.61 4.08
CA ARG A 752 -21.94 6.92 4.59
C ARG A 752 -22.50 7.57 5.87
N LEU A 753 -21.64 7.96 6.81
CA LEU A 753 -22.07 8.64 8.04
C LEU A 753 -22.57 10.07 7.77
N ALA A 754 -22.06 10.75 6.74
CA ALA A 754 -22.63 12.03 6.31
C ALA A 754 -24.06 11.90 5.75
N PHE A 755 -24.43 10.73 5.21
CA PHE A 755 -25.83 10.41 4.90
C PHE A 755 -26.65 10.07 6.16
N ASP A 756 -26.14 9.24 7.07
CA ASP A 756 -26.79 8.89 8.36
C ASP A 756 -27.11 10.13 9.22
N LEU A 757 -26.20 11.11 9.27
CA LEU A 757 -26.37 12.38 10.00
C LEU A 757 -27.11 13.47 9.19
N GLY A 758 -27.62 13.13 7.99
CA GLY A 758 -28.39 14.04 7.14
C GLY A 758 -27.61 15.22 6.55
N LEU A 759 -26.27 15.21 6.55
CA LEU A 759 -25.44 16.34 6.09
C LEU A 759 -25.58 16.64 4.58
N HIS A 760 -26.17 15.71 3.83
CA HIS A 760 -26.51 15.80 2.41
C HIS A 760 -27.76 16.65 2.14
N LEU A 761 -28.52 17.04 3.17
CA LEU A 761 -29.77 17.78 3.06
C LEU A 761 -29.57 19.31 3.16
N ASP A 762 -30.43 20.07 2.50
CA ASP A 762 -30.55 21.51 2.75
C ASP A 762 -31.21 21.77 4.12
N MET A 763 -30.52 22.54 4.95
CA MET A 763 -30.96 22.88 6.31
C MET A 763 -31.75 24.20 6.37
N THR A 764 -31.95 24.88 5.24
CA THR A 764 -32.56 26.23 5.20
C THR A 764 -33.95 26.28 5.84
N SER A 765 -34.77 25.21 5.73
CA SER A 765 -36.06 25.13 6.42
C SER A 765 -35.91 25.11 7.95
N TYR A 766 -35.04 24.23 8.47
CA TYR A 766 -34.76 24.09 9.90
C TYR A 766 -34.14 25.37 10.50
N VAL A 767 -33.32 26.09 9.72
CA VAL A 767 -32.77 27.40 10.12
C VAL A 767 -33.86 28.47 10.19
N ASN A 768 -34.77 28.50 9.20
CA ASN A 768 -35.90 29.45 9.19
C ASN A 768 -36.94 29.16 10.29
N GLN A 769 -37.10 27.89 10.69
CA GLN A 769 -37.96 27.45 11.78
C GLN A 769 -37.34 27.71 13.17
N GLY A 770 -36.01 27.87 13.25
CA GLY A 770 -35.27 28.12 14.49
C GLY A 770 -34.74 26.84 15.16
N ASP A 771 -34.96 25.67 14.58
CA ASP A 771 -34.50 24.37 15.08
C ASP A 771 -32.97 24.18 14.92
N MET A 772 -32.33 24.97 14.05
CA MET A 772 -30.89 24.90 13.78
C MET A 772 -30.27 26.28 13.59
N GLY A 773 -29.08 26.50 14.13
CA GLY A 773 -28.32 27.74 13.90
C GLY A 773 -27.74 27.81 12.49
N ALA A 774 -27.78 28.99 11.86
CA ALA A 774 -27.20 29.20 10.51
C ALA A 774 -25.71 28.81 10.42
N HIS A 775 -24.91 29.13 11.45
CA HIS A 775 -23.51 28.72 11.51
C HIS A 775 -23.35 27.19 11.64
N GLU A 776 -24.22 26.50 12.37
CA GLU A 776 -24.23 25.02 12.40
C GLU A 776 -24.55 24.45 11.01
N ALA A 777 -25.57 24.98 10.32
CA ALA A 777 -25.91 24.55 8.97
C ALA A 777 -24.73 24.74 7.98
N ASP A 778 -23.97 25.83 8.11
CA ASP A 778 -22.72 26.05 7.37
C ASP A 778 -21.66 24.98 7.65
N VAL A 779 -21.45 24.61 8.92
CA VAL A 779 -20.47 23.58 9.31
C VAL A 779 -20.88 22.20 8.82
N ARG A 780 -22.18 21.85 8.91
CA ARG A 780 -22.74 20.61 8.34
C ARG A 780 -22.50 20.53 6.83
N ARG A 781 -22.77 21.63 6.10
CA ARG A 781 -22.49 21.77 4.66
C ARG A 781 -21.00 21.59 4.35
N ALA A 782 -20.10 22.20 5.13
CA ALA A 782 -18.66 22.05 4.95
C ALA A 782 -18.19 20.59 5.19
N ALA A 783 -18.67 19.94 6.25
CA ALA A 783 -18.35 18.55 6.55
C ALA A 783 -18.81 17.56 5.45
N PHE A 784 -19.99 17.80 4.86
CA PHE A 784 -20.48 17.04 3.70
C PHE A 784 -19.57 17.22 2.47
N TRP A 785 -19.34 18.47 2.03
CA TRP A 785 -18.56 18.70 0.81
C TRP A 785 -17.07 18.34 0.96
N GLY A 786 -16.50 18.47 2.15
CA GLY A 786 -15.17 17.94 2.47
C GLY A 786 -15.10 16.41 2.38
N SER A 787 -16.14 15.70 2.86
CA SER A 787 -16.26 14.25 2.70
C SER A 787 -16.43 13.84 1.24
N TYR A 788 -17.26 14.57 0.48
CA TYR A 788 -17.46 14.36 -0.96
C TYR A 788 -16.14 14.47 -1.74
N ILE A 789 -15.37 15.55 -1.51
CA ILE A 789 -14.05 15.77 -2.14
C ILE A 789 -13.10 14.61 -1.79
N ALA A 790 -13.07 14.19 -0.53
CA ALA A 790 -12.18 13.13 -0.07
C ALA A 790 -12.51 11.77 -0.70
N ASP A 791 -13.80 11.40 -0.77
CA ASP A 791 -14.21 10.12 -1.38
C ASP A 791 -14.00 10.10 -2.90
N HIS A 792 -14.25 11.21 -3.60
CA HIS A 792 -13.95 11.34 -5.03
C HIS A 792 -12.45 11.31 -5.30
N PHE A 793 -11.62 11.98 -4.49
CA PHE A 793 -10.17 11.84 -4.58
C PHE A 793 -9.73 10.39 -4.39
N TRP A 794 -10.25 9.68 -3.37
CA TRP A 794 -9.90 8.29 -3.09
C TRP A 794 -10.35 7.30 -4.18
N GLY A 795 -11.57 7.47 -4.70
CA GLY A 795 -12.07 6.70 -5.84
C GLY A 795 -11.17 6.88 -7.05
N PHE A 796 -10.86 8.13 -7.41
CA PHE A 796 -10.03 8.45 -8.57
C PHE A 796 -8.57 7.98 -8.40
N TYR A 797 -7.97 8.22 -7.24
CA TYR A 797 -6.59 7.82 -6.90
C TYR A 797 -6.37 6.31 -7.04
N LEU A 798 -7.36 5.49 -6.67
CA LEU A 798 -7.30 4.03 -6.75
C LEU A 798 -7.94 3.43 -8.00
N GLY A 799 -8.45 4.25 -8.93
CA GLY A 799 -9.16 3.77 -10.14
C GLY A 799 -10.47 3.03 -9.85
N ARG A 800 -11.18 3.42 -8.79
CA ARG A 800 -12.43 2.81 -8.31
C ARG A 800 -13.65 3.68 -8.67
N PRO A 801 -14.83 3.10 -8.90
CA PRO A 801 -16.04 3.87 -9.18
C PRO A 801 -16.47 4.69 -7.96
N PHE A 802 -16.93 5.91 -8.21
CA PHE A 802 -17.66 6.73 -7.24
C PHE A 802 -19.03 6.08 -6.99
N ARG A 803 -19.38 5.81 -5.73
CA ARG A 803 -20.65 5.16 -5.36
C ARG A 803 -21.49 6.08 -4.49
N MET A 804 -22.04 7.10 -5.13
CA MET A 804 -23.01 8.02 -4.54
C MET A 804 -24.07 8.36 -5.59
N ASN A 805 -25.33 8.45 -5.19
CA ASN A 805 -26.38 9.00 -6.05
C ASN A 805 -26.39 10.53 -5.90
N ALA A 806 -26.07 11.25 -6.97
CA ALA A 806 -26.08 12.71 -6.95
C ALA A 806 -27.48 13.31 -6.80
N GLY A 807 -28.54 12.56 -7.16
CA GLY A 807 -29.93 13.01 -7.03
C GLY A 807 -30.42 13.11 -5.58
N ASP A 808 -29.75 12.44 -4.64
CA ASP A 808 -30.13 12.48 -3.21
C ASP A 808 -29.53 13.69 -2.48
N VAL A 809 -28.62 14.45 -3.12
CA VAL A 809 -27.90 15.57 -2.49
C VAL A 809 -28.65 16.88 -2.73
N THR A 810 -29.31 17.40 -1.70
CA THR A 810 -30.03 18.69 -1.75
C THR A 810 -29.25 19.85 -1.13
N VAL A 811 -28.25 19.56 -0.27
CA VAL A 811 -27.42 20.60 0.36
C VAL A 811 -26.73 21.47 -0.70
N PRO A 812 -26.81 22.82 -0.61
CA PRO A 812 -26.18 23.69 -1.58
C PRO A 812 -24.65 23.54 -1.55
N LYS A 813 -24.00 23.75 -2.70
CA LYS A 813 -22.54 23.82 -2.81
C LYS A 813 -21.95 24.98 -1.98
N PRO A 814 -20.67 24.94 -1.58
CA PRO A 814 -20.01 26.08 -0.94
C PRO A 814 -20.14 27.36 -1.79
N ALA A 815 -20.21 28.53 -1.15
CA ALA A 815 -20.43 29.82 -1.82
C ALA A 815 -21.59 29.85 -2.86
N SER A 816 -22.70 29.15 -2.62
CA SER A 816 -23.90 29.23 -3.49
C SER A 816 -24.75 30.47 -3.22
N THR A 817 -24.80 30.93 -1.96
CA THR A 817 -25.28 32.27 -1.61
C THR A 817 -24.18 33.28 -1.94
N LEU A 818 -24.47 34.29 -2.76
CA LEU A 818 -23.53 35.31 -3.26
C LEU A 818 -23.12 36.36 -2.18
N GLY A 819 -22.95 35.92 -0.94
CA GLY A 819 -22.39 36.74 0.14
C GLY A 819 -20.86 36.81 0.02
N ILE A 820 -20.33 38.01 -0.18
CA ILE A 820 -18.88 38.31 -0.23
C ILE A 820 -18.25 38.27 1.19
N GLU A 821 -18.99 37.78 2.19
CA GLU A 821 -18.85 38.20 3.59
C GLU A 821 -17.95 37.30 4.48
N LYS A 822 -17.42 36.19 3.97
CA LYS A 822 -16.52 35.27 4.71
C LYS A 822 -15.12 35.14 4.10
N GLU A 823 -14.57 36.22 3.56
CA GLU A 823 -13.17 36.24 3.13
C GLU A 823 -12.22 36.49 4.30
N GLY A 824 -11.69 35.41 4.88
CA GLY A 824 -10.64 35.49 5.89
C GLY A 824 -9.27 35.88 5.31
N VAL A 825 -8.31 36.16 6.20
CA VAL A 825 -6.89 36.25 5.84
C VAL A 825 -6.19 34.97 6.30
N TRP A 826 -5.44 34.34 5.39
CA TRP A 826 -4.59 33.19 5.70
C TRP A 826 -3.17 33.67 6.02
N TYR A 827 -2.60 33.15 7.11
CA TYR A 827 -1.24 33.43 7.55
C TYR A 827 -0.42 32.14 7.56
N PRO A 828 0.84 32.16 7.08
CA PRO A 828 1.71 30.99 7.14
C PRO A 828 2.18 30.74 8.58
N TYR A 829 1.85 29.56 9.12
CA TYR A 829 2.27 29.11 10.44
C TYR A 829 3.43 28.12 10.38
N GLY A 830 4.41 28.27 11.29
CA GLY A 830 5.57 27.37 11.38
C GLY A 830 6.62 27.53 10.26
N LEU A 831 6.66 28.68 9.58
CA LEU A 831 7.80 29.08 8.73
C LEU A 831 8.78 29.94 9.53
N GLN A 832 10.05 30.02 9.09
CA GLN A 832 11.05 30.90 9.68
C GLN A 832 10.89 32.34 9.16
N SER A 833 10.97 33.32 10.07
CA SER A 833 10.39 34.68 9.97
C SER A 833 11.05 35.67 8.99
N ASN A 834 11.31 35.28 7.75
CA ASN A 834 11.96 36.13 6.73
C ASN A 834 11.08 36.48 5.50
N SER A 835 9.78 36.18 5.53
CA SER A 835 8.84 36.46 4.42
C SER A 835 7.84 37.56 4.80
N GLN A 836 7.70 38.60 3.96
CA GLN A 836 6.68 39.66 4.12
C GLN A 836 5.24 39.10 4.24
N ILE A 837 4.99 37.94 3.62
CA ILE A 837 3.75 37.14 3.71
C ILE A 837 3.33 36.85 5.17
N ALA A 838 4.29 36.74 6.09
CA ALA A 838 4.02 36.43 7.49
C ALA A 838 3.49 37.62 8.29
N GLU A 839 3.68 38.85 7.80
CA GLU A 839 3.19 40.09 8.44
C GLU A 839 1.85 40.51 7.83
N ASP A 840 1.75 40.56 6.51
CA ASP A 840 0.55 41.05 5.81
C ASP A 840 -0.55 39.98 5.63
N GLY A 841 -0.17 38.70 5.56
CA GLY A 841 -1.08 37.60 5.22
C GLY A 841 -1.57 37.61 3.77
N LEU A 842 -2.46 36.67 3.42
CA LEU A 842 -3.05 36.54 2.08
C LEU A 842 -4.57 36.41 2.16
N ARG A 843 -5.32 37.19 1.38
CA ARG A 843 -6.79 37.09 1.24
C ARG A 843 -7.19 35.68 0.82
N ASN A 844 -8.04 35.02 1.61
CA ASN A 844 -8.36 33.61 1.50
C ASN A 844 -9.85 33.36 1.16
N PRO A 845 -10.21 33.24 -0.12
CA PRO A 845 -11.57 32.89 -0.55
C PRO A 845 -11.81 31.37 -0.43
N SER A 846 -11.75 30.85 0.79
CA SER A 846 -11.78 29.40 1.09
C SER A 846 -13.02 28.69 0.57
N GLU A 847 -14.21 29.26 0.75
CA GLU A 847 -15.46 28.68 0.23
C GLU A 847 -15.48 28.64 -1.31
N LEU A 848 -14.97 29.67 -2.00
CA LEU A 848 -14.88 29.67 -3.46
C LEU A 848 -13.88 28.60 -3.96
N ILE A 849 -12.73 28.45 -3.30
CA ILE A 849 -11.75 27.41 -3.63
C ILE A 849 -12.34 26.00 -3.38
N SER A 850 -13.04 25.80 -2.26
CA SER A 850 -13.74 24.56 -1.95
C SER A 850 -14.81 24.23 -2.99
N ARG A 851 -15.64 25.22 -3.39
CA ARG A 851 -16.60 25.09 -4.49
C ARG A 851 -15.93 24.65 -5.78
N GLN A 852 -14.77 25.22 -6.12
CA GLN A 852 -14.04 24.85 -7.33
C GLN A 852 -13.49 23.42 -7.29
N PHE A 853 -13.05 22.92 -6.12
CA PHE A 853 -12.70 21.50 -5.97
C PHE A 853 -13.92 20.58 -6.17
N VAL A 854 -15.09 20.93 -5.62
CA VAL A 854 -16.34 20.18 -5.84
C VAL A 854 -16.68 20.10 -7.33
N ILE A 855 -16.68 21.23 -8.04
CA ILE A 855 -17.03 21.30 -9.47
C ILE A 855 -16.08 20.44 -10.31
N LEU A 856 -14.77 20.46 -10.04
CA LEU A 856 -13.81 19.60 -10.75
C LEU A 856 -14.12 18.10 -10.55
N TRP A 857 -14.47 17.68 -9.33
CA TRP A 857 -14.81 16.28 -9.06
C TRP A 857 -16.15 15.86 -9.67
N GLU A 858 -17.14 16.74 -9.69
CA GLU A 858 -18.41 16.51 -10.40
C GLU A 858 -18.20 16.33 -11.91
N MET A 859 -17.40 17.19 -12.56
CA MET A 859 -17.07 17.06 -13.98
C MET A 859 -16.37 15.73 -14.31
N VAL A 860 -15.51 15.24 -13.41
CA VAL A 860 -14.80 13.96 -13.57
C VAL A 860 -15.70 12.76 -13.32
N SER A 861 -16.70 12.87 -12.45
CA SER A 861 -17.47 11.74 -11.92
C SER A 861 -18.09 10.83 -13.00
N PRO A 862 -18.78 11.34 -14.05
CA PRO A 862 -19.39 10.50 -15.09
C PRO A 862 -18.38 9.70 -15.91
N VAL A 863 -17.15 10.20 -16.08
CA VAL A 863 -16.18 9.68 -17.06
C VAL A 863 -15.03 8.92 -16.39
N GLY A 864 -14.71 9.22 -15.14
CA GLY A 864 -13.60 8.62 -14.41
C GLY A 864 -13.66 7.08 -14.39
N HIS A 865 -14.85 6.50 -14.18
CA HIS A 865 -15.02 5.05 -14.25
C HIS A 865 -15.16 4.50 -15.69
N ILE A 866 -15.74 5.25 -16.63
CA ILE A 866 -15.92 4.77 -18.02
C ILE A 866 -14.56 4.72 -18.76
N LEU A 867 -13.68 5.69 -18.52
CA LEU A 867 -12.37 5.78 -19.19
C LEU A 867 -11.30 4.83 -18.63
N TYR A 868 -11.42 4.43 -17.36
CA TYR A 868 -10.43 3.61 -16.64
C TYR A 868 -10.98 2.29 -16.07
N GLY A 869 -12.28 2.03 -16.20
CA GLY A 869 -12.94 0.81 -15.73
C GLY A 869 -13.20 -0.22 -16.84
N CYS A 870 -14.11 -1.15 -16.56
CA CYS A 870 -14.43 -2.29 -17.43
C CYS A 870 -15.70 -2.08 -18.27
N SER A 871 -16.11 -0.83 -18.51
CA SER A 871 -17.35 -0.52 -19.23
C SER A 871 -17.24 -0.85 -20.73
N ASP A 872 -18.15 -1.70 -21.23
CA ASP A 872 -18.29 -2.01 -22.66
C ASP A 872 -18.93 -0.85 -23.43
N ILE A 873 -18.16 0.23 -23.62
CA ILE A 873 -18.55 1.40 -24.42
C ILE A 873 -17.81 1.41 -25.78
N SER A 874 -18.50 1.90 -26.81
CA SER A 874 -17.86 2.08 -28.13
C SER A 874 -16.70 3.08 -28.03
N ARG A 875 -15.61 2.83 -28.78
CA ARG A 875 -14.44 3.74 -28.80
C ARG A 875 -14.80 5.15 -29.28
N HIS A 876 -15.84 5.28 -30.10
CA HIS A 876 -16.35 6.55 -30.58
C HIS A 876 -17.12 7.31 -29.50
N ASP A 877 -17.98 6.62 -28.75
CA ASP A 877 -18.74 7.22 -27.65
C ASP A 877 -17.83 7.57 -26.47
N LEU A 878 -16.86 6.71 -26.15
CA LEU A 878 -15.82 7.02 -25.18
C LEU A 878 -15.04 8.27 -25.57
N GLN A 879 -14.68 8.43 -26.86
CA GLN A 879 -14.00 9.62 -27.36
C GLN A 879 -14.90 10.86 -27.28
N ARG A 880 -16.17 10.75 -27.67
CA ARG A 880 -17.17 11.82 -27.63
C ARG A 880 -17.40 12.34 -26.20
N ILE A 881 -17.58 11.43 -25.25
CA ILE A 881 -17.79 11.75 -23.82
C ILE A 881 -16.52 12.36 -23.22
N THR A 882 -15.34 11.79 -23.50
CA THR A 882 -14.06 12.35 -23.02
C THR A 882 -13.80 13.75 -23.62
N PHE A 883 -14.17 13.97 -24.88
CA PHE A 883 -14.09 15.28 -25.53
C PHE A 883 -15.01 16.30 -24.86
N GLN A 884 -16.28 15.97 -24.60
CA GLN A 884 -17.21 16.87 -23.91
C GLN A 884 -16.65 17.35 -22.56
N VAL A 885 -16.23 16.42 -21.70
CA VAL A 885 -15.67 16.79 -20.39
C VAL A 885 -14.34 17.54 -20.51
N THR A 886 -13.58 17.33 -21.60
CA THR A 886 -12.38 18.13 -21.86
C THR A 886 -12.72 19.58 -22.19
N GLU A 887 -13.76 19.82 -23.01
CA GLU A 887 -14.26 21.17 -23.29
C GLU A 887 -14.84 21.81 -22.02
N ASP A 888 -15.59 21.06 -21.20
CA ASP A 888 -16.14 21.54 -19.93
C ASP A 888 -15.03 21.95 -18.95
N LEU A 889 -13.93 21.19 -18.88
CA LEU A 889 -12.74 21.52 -18.10
C LEU A 889 -12.02 22.77 -18.63
N PHE A 890 -11.90 22.94 -19.96
CA PHE A 890 -11.29 24.14 -20.55
C PHE A 890 -12.15 25.38 -20.31
N ALA A 891 -13.47 25.27 -20.49
CA ALA A 891 -14.44 26.30 -20.17
C ALA A 891 -14.41 26.64 -18.67
N TRP A 892 -14.31 25.65 -17.78
CA TRP A 892 -14.13 25.88 -16.34
C TRP A 892 -12.89 26.73 -16.06
N LYS A 893 -11.72 26.38 -16.63
CA LYS A 893 -10.47 27.14 -16.39
C LYS A 893 -10.54 28.55 -16.96
N ALA A 894 -11.18 28.73 -18.11
CA ALA A 894 -11.37 30.05 -18.75
C ALA A 894 -12.34 30.95 -17.95
N ASN A 895 -13.37 30.36 -17.33
CA ASN A 895 -14.41 31.06 -16.58
C ASN A 895 -14.16 31.10 -15.06
N LEU A 896 -12.96 30.79 -14.59
CA LEU A 896 -12.59 30.95 -13.18
C LEU A 896 -12.73 32.43 -12.76
N PRO A 897 -13.20 32.73 -11.54
CA PRO A 897 -13.17 34.09 -10.99
C PRO A 897 -11.75 34.66 -11.02
N SER A 898 -11.63 35.97 -11.27
CA SER A 898 -10.33 36.65 -11.37
C SER A 898 -9.45 36.52 -10.10
N THR A 899 -10.08 36.35 -8.93
CA THR A 899 -9.42 36.08 -7.65
C THR A 899 -8.78 34.69 -7.56
N LEU A 900 -9.14 33.76 -8.45
CA LEU A 900 -8.64 32.38 -8.50
C LEU A 900 -7.73 32.10 -9.71
N HIS A 901 -7.52 33.07 -10.60
CA HIS A 901 -6.55 32.92 -11.70
C HIS A 901 -5.11 32.96 -11.19
N ILE A 902 -4.26 32.12 -11.78
CA ILE A 902 -2.81 32.13 -11.58
C ILE A 902 -2.16 32.40 -12.93
N ASP A 903 -1.45 33.51 -13.04
CA ASP A 903 -0.43 33.69 -14.06
C ASP A 903 0.78 32.83 -13.68
N LEU A 904 1.23 31.97 -14.59
CA LEU A 904 2.39 31.11 -14.38
C LEU A 904 3.72 31.83 -14.63
N ASP A 905 3.70 32.96 -15.34
CA ASP A 905 4.87 33.79 -15.64
C ASP A 905 5.22 34.73 -14.45
N ASP A 906 4.25 35.05 -13.59
CA ASP A 906 4.45 35.71 -12.29
C ASP A 906 4.77 34.69 -11.17
N ASP A 907 6.06 34.40 -11.02
CA ASP A 907 6.60 33.70 -9.86
C ASP A 907 6.94 34.65 -8.69
N SER A 908 6.76 35.95 -8.86
CA SER A 908 7.22 36.97 -7.91
C SER A 908 6.21 37.22 -6.79
N THR A 909 4.92 37.23 -7.13
CA THR A 909 3.84 37.43 -6.16
C THR A 909 3.53 36.11 -5.43
N PRO A 910 3.46 36.09 -4.09
CA PRO A 910 3.02 34.91 -3.35
C PRO A 910 1.56 34.56 -3.67
N LYS A 911 1.28 33.28 -3.91
CA LYS A 911 -0.06 32.73 -4.17
C LYS A 911 -0.43 31.74 -3.06
N LEU A 912 -1.71 31.59 -2.73
CA LEU A 912 -2.16 30.68 -1.67
C LEU A 912 -1.75 29.21 -1.96
N PRO A 913 -1.24 28.45 -0.96
CA PRO A 913 -0.89 27.03 -1.10
C PRO A 913 -1.99 26.16 -1.72
N HIS A 914 -3.22 26.26 -1.21
CA HIS A 914 -4.39 25.50 -1.68
C HIS A 914 -4.89 25.95 -3.06
N LEU A 915 -4.69 27.22 -3.43
CA LEU A 915 -5.01 27.70 -4.78
C LEU A 915 -4.02 27.14 -5.82
N LEU A 916 -2.73 27.07 -5.49
CA LEU A 916 -1.74 26.39 -6.34
C LEU A 916 -2.13 24.91 -6.52
N ILE A 917 -2.58 24.24 -5.45
CA ILE A 917 -2.99 22.82 -5.51
C ILE A 917 -4.28 22.63 -6.34
N LEU A 918 -5.23 23.57 -6.32
CA LEU A 918 -6.42 23.53 -7.19
C LEU A 918 -6.03 23.51 -8.68
N HIS A 919 -5.10 24.38 -9.09
CA HIS A 919 -4.58 24.39 -10.47
C HIS A 919 -3.76 23.15 -10.81
N MET A 920 -3.00 22.60 -9.84
CA MET A 920 -2.32 21.32 -10.01
C MET A 920 -3.32 20.17 -10.22
N GLN A 921 -4.43 20.14 -9.45
CA GLN A 921 -5.49 19.13 -9.55
C GLN A 921 -6.17 19.16 -10.91
N TYR A 922 -6.52 20.35 -11.42
CA TYR A 922 -7.00 20.54 -12.78
C TYR A 922 -6.03 19.93 -13.82
N HIS A 923 -4.74 20.25 -13.75
CA HIS A 923 -3.77 19.74 -14.71
C HIS A 923 -3.53 18.22 -14.56
N GLN A 924 -3.68 17.66 -13.36
CA GLN A 924 -3.68 16.21 -13.15
C GLN A 924 -4.86 15.55 -13.89
N ILE A 925 -6.07 16.10 -13.75
CA ILE A 925 -7.28 15.62 -14.44
C ILE A 925 -7.07 15.66 -15.97
N VAL A 926 -6.56 16.76 -16.51
CA VAL A 926 -6.25 16.86 -17.96
C VAL A 926 -5.26 15.77 -18.41
N ILE A 927 -4.21 15.46 -17.61
CA ILE A 927 -3.30 14.34 -17.92
C ILE A 927 -4.06 13.01 -17.97
N PHE A 928 -4.91 12.72 -16.98
CA PHE A 928 -5.67 11.47 -16.95
C PHE A 928 -6.65 11.35 -18.13
N PHE A 929 -7.35 12.42 -18.50
CA PHE A 929 -8.32 12.36 -19.60
C PHE A 929 -7.65 12.16 -20.97
N HIS A 930 -6.41 12.63 -21.15
CA HIS A 930 -5.66 12.50 -22.40
C HIS A 930 -4.72 11.29 -22.48
N ARG A 931 -4.21 10.79 -21.34
CA ARG A 931 -3.19 9.73 -21.29
C ARG A 931 -3.59 8.43 -22.02
N PRO A 932 -4.83 7.91 -21.96
CA PRO A 932 -5.24 6.73 -22.72
C PRO A 932 -5.10 6.91 -24.24
N TRP A 933 -5.32 8.13 -24.73
CA TRP A 933 -5.31 8.50 -26.15
C TRP A 933 -3.92 8.76 -26.73
N VAL A 934 -2.87 8.76 -25.89
CA VAL A 934 -1.45 8.96 -26.28
C VAL A 934 -0.91 7.88 -27.23
N SER A 935 -1.53 6.70 -27.27
CA SER A 935 -1.17 5.60 -28.18
C SER A 935 -1.97 5.66 -29.48
N LYS A 936 -1.27 5.58 -30.63
CA LYS A 936 -1.87 5.56 -31.97
C LYS A 936 -2.77 4.35 -32.23
N ASN A 937 -2.49 3.21 -31.59
CA ASN A 937 -3.04 1.91 -32.00
C ASN A 937 -3.98 1.25 -30.96
N TYR A 938 -3.97 1.74 -29.71
CA TYR A 938 -4.65 1.12 -28.56
C TYR A 938 -6.16 1.40 -28.58
N ILE A 939 -6.61 2.55 -28.06
CA ILE A 939 -8.04 2.94 -28.04
C ILE A 939 -8.48 3.89 -29.18
N GLN A 940 -7.54 4.55 -29.87
CA GLN A 940 -7.85 5.48 -30.96
C GLN A 940 -8.77 4.82 -32.03
N PRO A 941 -9.82 5.51 -32.51
CA PRO A 941 -10.67 4.98 -33.59
C PRO A 941 -9.89 4.83 -34.89
N ARG A 942 -10.08 3.70 -35.58
CA ARG A 942 -9.27 3.36 -36.77
C ARG A 942 -9.83 3.97 -38.05
N SER A 943 -11.15 3.91 -38.25
CA SER A 943 -11.92 4.57 -39.33
C SER A 943 -13.40 4.69 -38.95
N PRO A 944 -14.08 5.83 -39.22
CA PRO A 944 -13.49 7.12 -39.55
C PRO A 944 -12.68 7.64 -38.34
N ARG A 945 -11.57 8.35 -38.60
CA ARG A 945 -10.85 9.02 -37.50
C ARG A 945 -11.66 10.23 -37.06
N GLN A 946 -11.83 10.38 -35.75
CA GLN A 946 -12.52 11.52 -35.13
C GLN A 946 -11.59 12.19 -34.12
N GLY A 947 -11.78 13.50 -33.92
CA GLY A 947 -10.98 14.32 -33.02
C GLY A 947 -9.52 14.56 -33.47
N PRO A 948 -8.73 15.28 -32.66
CA PRO A 948 -7.39 15.77 -33.00
C PRO A 948 -6.26 14.71 -32.89
N GLY A 949 -6.60 13.47 -32.51
CA GLY A 949 -5.70 12.31 -32.54
C GLY A 949 -4.58 12.30 -31.47
N TYR A 950 -3.75 11.25 -31.53
CA TYR A 950 -2.79 10.91 -30.48
C TYR A 950 -1.64 11.94 -30.29
N HIS A 951 -1.35 12.77 -31.30
CA HIS A 951 -0.36 13.84 -31.17
C HIS A 951 -0.87 14.99 -30.29
N HIS A 952 -2.14 15.37 -30.41
CA HIS A 952 -2.77 16.34 -29.52
C HIS A 952 -2.85 15.81 -28.09
N ALA A 953 -3.29 14.56 -27.90
CA ALA A 953 -3.33 13.93 -26.57
C ALA A 953 -1.96 13.92 -25.86
N ARG A 954 -0.88 13.67 -26.61
CA ARG A 954 0.50 13.82 -26.11
C ARG A 954 0.81 15.24 -25.68
N ARG A 955 0.48 16.23 -26.52
CA ARG A 955 0.74 17.65 -26.26
C ARG A 955 0.06 18.08 -24.96
N MET A 956 -1.24 17.83 -24.81
CA MET A 956 -2.03 18.19 -23.62
C MET A 956 -1.46 17.60 -22.33
N CYS A 957 -1.01 16.34 -22.36
CA CYS A 957 -0.35 15.71 -21.21
C CYS A 957 0.97 16.39 -20.83
N VAL A 958 1.78 16.79 -21.82
CA VAL A 958 3.10 17.39 -21.60
C VAL A 958 3.00 18.84 -21.15
N GLU A 959 2.11 19.62 -21.76
CA GLU A 959 1.80 20.99 -21.33
C GLU A 959 1.25 21.01 -19.90
N SER A 960 0.34 20.08 -19.56
CA SER A 960 -0.20 19.99 -18.21
C SER A 960 0.84 19.53 -17.18
N ALA A 961 1.71 18.57 -17.53
CA ALA A 961 2.81 18.17 -16.64
C ALA A 961 3.83 19.29 -16.43
N THR A 962 4.05 20.11 -17.47
CA THR A 962 4.90 21.32 -17.41
C THR A 962 4.26 22.37 -16.51
N ALA A 963 2.95 22.62 -16.63
CA ALA A 963 2.22 23.55 -15.77
C ALA A 963 2.25 23.12 -14.29
N VAL A 964 2.09 21.82 -13.99
CA VAL A 964 2.28 21.29 -12.61
C VAL A 964 3.70 21.59 -12.10
N ALA A 965 4.73 21.38 -12.92
CA ALA A 965 6.10 21.69 -12.52
C ALA A 965 6.32 23.21 -12.29
N ARG A 966 5.74 24.08 -13.13
CA ARG A 966 5.78 25.54 -12.90
C ARG A 966 5.07 25.94 -11.60
N LEU A 967 3.90 25.36 -11.31
CA LEU A 967 3.19 25.59 -10.04
C LEU A 967 4.00 25.11 -8.82
N LEU A 968 4.73 23.99 -8.93
CA LEU A 968 5.66 23.54 -7.87
C LEU A 968 6.82 24.52 -7.66
N HIS A 969 7.31 25.16 -8.72
CA HIS A 969 8.36 26.18 -8.60
C HIS A 969 7.86 27.43 -7.88
N ILE A 970 6.66 27.92 -8.23
CA ILE A 970 6.02 29.03 -7.51
C ILE A 970 5.80 28.66 -6.04
N TYR A 971 5.36 27.43 -5.76
CA TYR A 971 5.19 26.95 -4.39
C TYR A 971 6.52 26.99 -3.61
N GLU A 972 7.58 26.41 -4.15
CA GLU A 972 8.90 26.34 -3.50
C GLU A 972 9.50 27.72 -3.19
N LYS A 973 9.29 28.68 -4.08
CA LYS A 973 9.85 30.02 -3.95
C LYS A 973 9.32 30.79 -2.73
N HIS A 974 8.10 30.48 -2.31
CA HIS A 974 7.41 31.15 -1.19
C HIS A 974 7.22 30.24 0.04
N TYR A 975 7.25 28.91 -0.13
CA TYR A 975 6.96 27.91 0.91
C TYR A 975 7.86 26.66 0.77
N THR A 976 8.01 25.86 1.83
CA THR A 976 8.72 24.56 1.74
C THR A 976 7.77 23.43 1.38
N PHE A 977 8.22 22.50 0.51
CA PHE A 977 7.44 21.33 0.12
C PHE A 977 6.99 20.45 1.31
N ARG A 978 7.70 20.50 2.44
CA ARG A 978 7.31 19.84 3.70
C ARG A 978 5.95 20.27 4.27
N ARG A 979 5.37 21.37 3.77
CA ARG A 979 4.08 21.93 4.21
C ARG A 979 2.95 21.76 3.17
N MET A 980 3.15 21.01 2.08
CA MET A 980 2.05 20.73 1.14
C MET A 980 1.10 19.65 1.69
N ASN A 981 -0.20 19.79 1.41
CA ASN A 981 -1.19 18.72 1.61
C ASN A 981 -0.79 17.44 0.86
N ASN A 982 -0.95 16.26 1.49
CA ASN A 982 -0.49 14.99 0.93
C ASN A 982 -1.01 14.65 -0.49
N GLN A 983 -2.17 15.17 -0.89
CA GLN A 983 -2.78 14.88 -2.21
C GLN A 983 -1.86 15.21 -3.40
N VAL A 984 -0.93 16.17 -3.22
CA VAL A 984 0.04 16.55 -4.25
C VAL A 984 0.96 15.41 -4.68
N VAL A 985 1.17 14.39 -3.85
CA VAL A 985 2.01 13.22 -4.19
C VAL A 985 1.46 12.51 -5.43
N ALA A 986 0.13 12.33 -5.51
CA ALA A 986 -0.54 11.74 -6.68
C ALA A 986 -0.49 12.66 -7.92
N ILE A 987 -0.49 13.98 -7.71
CA ILE A 987 -0.39 14.97 -8.79
C ILE A 987 1.02 14.98 -9.38
N ILE A 988 2.04 15.08 -8.52
CA ILE A 988 3.45 15.03 -8.89
C ILE A 988 3.77 13.71 -9.59
N PHE A 989 3.23 12.57 -9.12
CA PHE A 989 3.37 11.28 -9.81
C PHE A 989 2.93 11.34 -11.28
N SER A 990 1.74 11.91 -11.54
CA SER A 990 1.15 11.97 -12.88
C SER A 990 1.93 12.89 -13.81
N ALA A 991 2.38 14.04 -13.31
CA ALA A 991 3.23 14.97 -14.05
C ALA A 991 4.63 14.38 -14.32
N ALA A 992 5.29 13.84 -13.29
CA ALA A 992 6.62 13.23 -13.40
C ALA A 992 6.62 12.03 -14.37
N LEU A 993 5.55 11.23 -14.40
CA LEU A 993 5.40 10.12 -15.36
C LEU A 993 5.41 10.61 -16.82
N MET A 994 4.75 11.74 -17.11
CA MET A 994 4.71 12.31 -18.46
C MET A 994 6.01 13.02 -18.84
N LEU A 995 6.62 13.79 -17.93
CA LEU A 995 7.95 14.38 -18.12
C LEU A 995 9.03 13.30 -18.31
N LEU A 996 8.91 12.19 -17.59
CA LEU A 996 9.77 11.02 -17.75
C LEU A 996 9.61 10.38 -19.14
N PHE A 997 8.37 10.24 -19.64
CA PHE A 997 8.13 9.74 -20.99
C PHE A 997 8.80 10.63 -22.06
N VAL A 998 8.70 11.95 -21.95
CA VAL A 998 9.34 12.91 -22.88
C VAL A 998 10.87 12.80 -22.82
N THR A 999 11.44 12.96 -21.62
CA THR A 999 12.90 12.99 -21.43
C THR A 999 13.59 11.69 -21.87
N VAL A 1000 12.95 10.53 -21.67
CA VAL A 1000 13.49 9.23 -22.13
C VAL A 1000 13.32 9.03 -23.65
N SER A 1001 12.25 9.58 -24.25
CA SER A 1001 12.00 9.44 -25.69
C SER A 1001 12.92 10.33 -26.55
N SER A 1002 13.25 11.52 -26.04
CA SER A 1002 13.94 12.61 -26.77
C SER A 1002 15.46 12.67 -26.60
N SER A 1003 16.07 11.77 -25.82
CA SER A 1003 17.52 11.78 -25.51
C SER A 1003 18.41 11.49 -26.74
N PRO A 1004 19.32 12.41 -27.15
CA PRO A 1004 20.28 12.17 -28.24
C PRO A 1004 21.46 11.27 -27.82
N LEU A 1005 22.04 10.55 -28.79
CA LEU A 1005 23.08 9.52 -28.56
C LEU A 1005 24.46 9.85 -29.13
N THR A 1006 24.68 11.07 -29.62
CA THR A 1006 25.94 11.50 -30.25
C THR A 1006 26.50 12.76 -29.57
N PRO A 1007 27.80 12.82 -29.23
CA PRO A 1007 28.47 14.09 -29.01
C PRO A 1007 28.37 14.90 -30.30
N SER A 1008 27.77 16.08 -30.26
CA SER A 1008 27.79 17.01 -31.38
C SER A 1008 29.24 17.39 -31.69
N LYS A 1009 29.59 17.46 -32.97
CA LYS A 1009 30.85 18.09 -33.37
C LYS A 1009 30.78 19.57 -32.96
N PRO A 1010 31.87 20.17 -32.46
CA PRO A 1010 31.87 21.60 -32.13
C PRO A 1010 31.72 22.41 -33.43
N GLY A 1011 30.54 22.99 -33.66
CA GLY A 1011 30.27 23.84 -34.82
C GLY A 1011 28.81 24.00 -35.25
N GLU A 1012 27.91 23.06 -34.95
CA GLU A 1012 26.50 23.14 -35.40
C GLU A 1012 25.58 23.69 -34.31
N SER A 1013 24.94 24.83 -34.61
CA SER A 1013 24.01 25.53 -33.72
C SER A 1013 22.64 24.84 -33.66
N SER A 1014 22.45 23.94 -32.69
CA SER A 1014 21.22 23.14 -32.54
C SER A 1014 20.18 23.80 -31.61
N THR A 1015 19.13 24.38 -32.18
CA THR A 1015 17.98 24.99 -31.47
C THR A 1015 17.13 24.01 -30.66
N ALA A 1016 17.30 22.70 -30.85
CA ALA A 1016 16.55 21.65 -30.14
C ALA A 1016 17.09 21.29 -28.74
N HIS A 1017 18.26 21.80 -28.33
CA HIS A 1017 18.86 21.45 -27.03
C HIS A 1017 18.21 22.12 -25.79
N PRO A 1018 17.69 23.37 -25.83
CA PRO A 1018 17.14 24.04 -24.63
C PRO A 1018 15.91 23.34 -24.04
N ARG A 1019 14.89 23.03 -24.85
CA ARG A 1019 13.62 22.43 -24.38
C ARG A 1019 13.81 21.03 -23.75
N ASN A 1020 14.78 20.24 -24.22
CA ASN A 1020 15.13 18.97 -23.57
C ASN A 1020 15.78 19.18 -22.19
N ALA A 1021 16.61 20.20 -22.01
CA ALA A 1021 17.18 20.54 -20.71
C ALA A 1021 16.12 21.08 -19.73
N GLU A 1022 15.18 21.87 -20.23
CA GLU A 1022 14.03 22.39 -19.49
C GLU A 1022 13.12 21.27 -18.95
N MET A 1023 12.73 20.31 -19.80
CA MET A 1023 11.92 19.15 -19.39
C MET A 1023 12.64 18.27 -18.34
N VAL A 1024 13.98 18.19 -18.41
CA VAL A 1024 14.79 17.53 -17.37
C VAL A 1024 14.81 18.34 -16.08
N ALA A 1025 14.87 19.66 -16.13
CA ALA A 1025 14.80 20.53 -14.95
C ALA A 1025 13.43 20.38 -14.24
N TYR A 1026 12.32 20.38 -14.99
CA TYR A 1026 10.99 20.11 -14.45
C TYR A 1026 10.85 18.71 -13.84
N LEU A 1027 11.41 17.67 -14.49
CA LEU A 1027 11.42 16.32 -13.90
C LEU A 1027 12.22 16.27 -12.59
N ASN A 1028 13.37 16.95 -12.53
CA ASN A 1028 14.19 17.05 -11.32
C ASN A 1028 13.51 17.84 -10.20
N LEU A 1029 12.71 18.85 -10.54
CA LEU A 1029 11.85 19.58 -9.59
C LEU A 1029 10.78 18.66 -8.98
N CYS A 1030 10.10 17.83 -9.80
CA CYS A 1030 9.17 16.82 -9.30
C CYS A 1030 9.85 15.81 -8.37
N PHE A 1031 11.06 15.34 -8.71
CA PHE A 1031 11.81 14.44 -7.83
C PHE A 1031 12.22 15.10 -6.50
N ARG A 1032 12.70 16.37 -6.51
CA ARG A 1032 13.01 17.11 -5.28
C ARG A 1032 11.78 17.31 -4.40
N ALA A 1033 10.64 17.67 -4.99
CA ALA A 1033 9.39 17.81 -4.24
C ALA A 1033 9.02 16.49 -3.54
N LEU A 1034 9.14 15.34 -4.22
CA LEU A 1034 8.91 14.03 -3.62
C LEU A 1034 9.98 13.64 -2.56
N ASP A 1035 11.24 14.07 -2.70
CA ASP A 1035 12.29 13.86 -1.70
C ASP A 1035 12.02 14.66 -0.40
N GLU A 1036 11.56 15.91 -0.51
CA GLU A 1036 11.19 16.72 0.64
C GLU A 1036 9.89 16.25 1.30
N LEU A 1037 8.83 16.01 0.50
CA LEU A 1037 7.58 15.40 0.97
C LEU A 1037 7.82 14.03 1.62
N GLY A 1038 8.81 13.28 1.12
CA GLY A 1038 9.22 11.99 1.65
C GLY A 1038 9.67 12.04 3.11
N GLN A 1039 10.00 13.20 3.67
CA GLN A 1039 10.33 13.34 5.10
C GLN A 1039 9.09 13.35 5.99
N SER A 1040 7.94 13.79 5.44
CA SER A 1040 6.64 13.87 6.11
C SER A 1040 5.71 12.69 5.78
N PHE A 1041 5.80 12.17 4.55
CA PHE A 1041 4.86 11.18 4.02
C PHE A 1041 5.58 9.98 3.40
N GLU A 1042 5.26 8.77 3.86
CA GLU A 1042 5.83 7.52 3.34
C GLU A 1042 5.35 7.21 1.90
N ASN A 1043 4.19 7.72 1.49
CA ASN A 1043 3.71 7.58 0.12
C ASN A 1043 4.52 8.37 -0.91
N ALA A 1044 5.12 9.50 -0.53
CA ALA A 1044 6.03 10.27 -1.38
C ALA A 1044 7.33 9.49 -1.64
N LYS A 1045 7.92 8.86 -0.62
CA LYS A 1045 9.06 7.94 -0.78
C LYS A 1045 8.73 6.80 -1.75
N ARG A 1046 7.61 6.09 -1.52
CA ARG A 1046 7.12 5.00 -2.39
C ARG A 1046 6.98 5.46 -3.85
N THR A 1047 6.41 6.64 -4.05
CA THR A 1047 6.16 7.25 -5.37
C THR A 1047 7.46 7.59 -6.08
N ARG A 1048 8.42 8.22 -5.39
CA ARG A 1048 9.75 8.53 -5.90
C ARG A 1048 10.48 7.27 -6.36
N ASP A 1049 10.54 6.24 -5.50
CA ASP A 1049 11.31 5.03 -5.77
C ASP A 1049 10.74 4.24 -6.94
N TYR A 1050 9.41 4.23 -7.08
CA TYR A 1050 8.73 3.71 -8.27
C TYR A 1050 9.11 4.49 -9.54
N LEU A 1051 9.07 5.83 -9.52
CA LEU A 1051 9.43 6.67 -10.67
C LEU A 1051 10.91 6.50 -11.09
N VAL A 1052 11.84 6.41 -10.13
CA VAL A 1052 13.25 6.12 -10.37
C VAL A 1052 13.44 4.73 -11.01
N THR A 1053 12.72 3.72 -10.51
CA THR A 1053 12.73 2.37 -11.07
C THR A 1053 12.21 2.35 -12.50
N LEU A 1054 11.10 3.04 -12.75
CA LEU A 1054 10.47 3.16 -14.06
C LEU A 1054 11.38 3.87 -15.06
N GLN A 1055 12.03 4.97 -14.64
CA GLN A 1055 13.01 5.70 -15.45
C GLN A 1055 14.13 4.78 -15.93
N ARG A 1056 14.74 4.02 -15.01
CA ARG A 1056 15.83 3.09 -15.34
C ARG A 1056 15.34 1.99 -16.29
N ARG A 1057 14.13 1.43 -16.08
CA ARG A 1057 13.52 0.41 -16.95
C ARG A 1057 13.27 0.95 -18.36
N TRP A 1058 12.68 2.13 -18.50
CA TRP A 1058 12.39 2.74 -19.80
C TRP A 1058 13.66 3.14 -20.55
N GLN A 1059 14.65 3.73 -19.86
CA GLN A 1059 15.96 4.02 -20.46
C GLN A 1059 16.67 2.74 -20.95
N ALA A 1060 16.66 1.66 -20.16
CA ALA A 1060 17.25 0.39 -20.54
C ALA A 1060 16.54 -0.24 -21.76
N HIS A 1061 15.20 -0.16 -21.81
CA HIS A 1061 14.42 -0.62 -22.96
C HIS A 1061 14.76 0.20 -24.23
N MET A 1062 14.70 1.54 -24.17
CA MET A 1062 15.02 2.40 -25.32
C MET A 1062 16.44 2.18 -25.86
N ARG A 1063 17.43 1.96 -24.98
CA ARG A 1063 18.80 1.58 -25.38
C ARG A 1063 18.84 0.23 -26.12
N ARG A 1064 18.12 -0.79 -25.64
CA ARG A 1064 18.05 -2.11 -26.29
C ARG A 1064 17.39 -2.00 -27.67
N THR A 1065 16.17 -1.47 -27.74
CA THR A 1065 15.38 -1.40 -28.98
C THR A 1065 16.06 -0.55 -30.05
N ARG A 1066 16.70 0.58 -29.70
CA ARG A 1066 17.48 1.40 -30.65
C ARG A 1066 18.88 0.84 -30.98
N SER A 1067 19.36 -0.19 -30.28
CA SER A 1067 20.64 -0.87 -30.60
C SER A 1067 20.49 -2.05 -31.58
N ALA A 1068 19.28 -2.63 -31.69
CA ALA A 1068 19.00 -3.75 -32.56
C ALA A 1068 19.35 -3.51 -34.06
N PRO A 1069 19.06 -2.35 -34.67
CA PRO A 1069 19.36 -2.12 -36.10
C PRO A 1069 20.85 -2.18 -36.43
N LYS A 1070 21.72 -1.84 -35.48
CA LYS A 1070 23.18 -1.83 -35.71
C LYS A 1070 23.82 -3.22 -35.70
N ARG A 1071 23.18 -4.24 -35.12
CA ARG A 1071 23.70 -5.63 -35.11
C ARG A 1071 23.41 -6.40 -36.39
N GLN A 1072 22.28 -6.14 -37.07
CA GLN A 1072 21.97 -6.79 -38.35
C GLN A 1072 22.86 -6.30 -39.50
N ILE A 1073 23.32 -5.05 -39.48
CA ILE A 1073 24.21 -4.49 -40.50
C ILE A 1073 25.63 -5.06 -40.39
N SER A 1074 26.14 -5.32 -39.18
CA SER A 1074 27.46 -5.94 -38.99
C SER A 1074 27.58 -7.38 -39.48
N SER A 1075 26.48 -8.13 -39.52
CA SER A 1075 26.45 -9.51 -40.05
C SER A 1075 26.38 -9.59 -41.58
N ALA A 1076 25.95 -8.54 -42.27
CA ALA A 1076 25.87 -8.52 -43.74
C ALA A 1076 27.24 -8.25 -44.42
N ASN A 1077 28.15 -7.54 -43.75
CA ASN A 1077 29.43 -7.10 -44.32
C ASN A 1077 30.59 -8.12 -44.21
N LEU A 1078 30.35 -9.31 -43.66
CA LEU A 1078 31.38 -10.37 -43.51
C LEU A 1078 31.32 -11.46 -44.60
N LEU A 1079 30.44 -11.31 -45.61
CA LEU A 1079 30.26 -12.28 -46.71
C LEU A 1079 30.61 -11.71 -48.10
N ALA A 1080 31.28 -10.55 -48.18
CA ALA A 1080 31.48 -9.80 -49.42
C ALA A 1080 32.95 -9.47 -49.77
N THR A 1081 33.92 -10.29 -49.35
CA THR A 1081 35.36 -10.07 -49.63
C THR A 1081 36.17 -11.34 -49.94
N SER A 1082 35.73 -12.15 -50.91
CA SER A 1082 36.63 -13.06 -51.62
C SER A 1082 36.07 -13.48 -52.98
N GLY A 1083 36.62 -12.97 -54.09
CA GLY A 1083 36.23 -13.45 -55.41
C GLY A 1083 36.54 -12.48 -56.56
N GLN A 1084 37.80 -12.41 -56.99
CA GLN A 1084 38.11 -11.94 -58.33
C GLN A 1084 39.03 -12.94 -59.04
N GLN A 1085 38.42 -13.70 -59.96
CA GLN A 1085 38.97 -14.31 -61.18
C GLN A 1085 40.28 -15.12 -61.10
N VAL A 1086 40.25 -16.36 -61.62
CA VAL A 1086 40.53 -16.64 -63.05
C VAL A 1086 39.94 -18.01 -63.43
N SER A 1087 39.75 -18.21 -64.73
CA SER A 1087 38.95 -19.24 -65.40
C SER A 1087 39.58 -20.62 -65.58
N ALA A 1088 38.69 -21.62 -65.73
CA ALA A 1088 38.79 -22.79 -66.61
C ALA A 1088 39.80 -23.91 -66.30
N HIS A 1089 39.28 -25.12 -66.06
CA HIS A 1089 39.43 -26.23 -67.01
C HIS A 1089 38.23 -27.20 -66.92
N THR A 1090 38.10 -28.06 -67.94
CA THR A 1090 36.83 -28.67 -68.40
C THR A 1090 36.86 -30.19 -68.34
N SER A 1091 35.67 -30.84 -68.39
CA SER A 1091 35.42 -32.21 -68.91
C SER A 1091 35.89 -33.39 -68.03
N GLN A 1092 35.18 -34.52 -67.84
CA GLN A 1092 34.09 -35.17 -68.58
C GLN A 1092 33.61 -36.46 -67.85
N LYS A 1093 32.34 -36.89 -68.09
CA LYS A 1093 31.82 -38.30 -68.14
C LYS A 1093 31.81 -39.18 -66.87
N ASP A 1094 30.97 -40.22 -66.73
CA ASP A 1094 29.65 -40.60 -67.31
C ASP A 1094 28.95 -41.64 -66.40
N HIS A 1095 27.64 -41.84 -66.60
CA HIS A 1095 26.71 -42.96 -66.22
C HIS A 1095 27.07 -44.03 -65.14
N GLY A 1096 26.13 -44.57 -64.34
CA GLY A 1096 24.66 -44.38 -64.24
C GLY A 1096 23.94 -45.58 -63.53
N ILE A 1097 22.58 -45.56 -63.50
CA ILE A 1097 21.59 -46.61 -63.06
C ILE A 1097 21.26 -46.67 -61.54
N ASP A 1098 20.00 -46.80 -61.04
CA ASP A 1098 18.64 -46.46 -61.52
C ASP A 1098 17.54 -46.64 -60.40
N THR A 1099 16.35 -46.03 -60.56
CA THR A 1099 15.01 -46.34 -59.96
C THR A 1099 14.74 -46.21 -58.43
N SER A 1100 13.50 -46.05 -57.92
CA SER A 1100 12.28 -45.27 -58.29
C SER A 1100 11.09 -45.64 -57.37
N ARG A 1101 10.28 -44.68 -56.83
CA ARG A 1101 8.78 -44.67 -56.92
C ARG A 1101 8.04 -43.56 -56.13
N LYS A 1102 6.83 -43.25 -56.62
CA LYS A 1102 5.84 -42.23 -56.20
C LYS A 1102 4.77 -42.80 -55.25
N LYS A 1103 4.04 -41.96 -54.48
CA LYS A 1103 2.64 -41.55 -54.80
C LYS A 1103 1.96 -40.58 -53.80
N THR A 1104 0.88 -39.96 -54.30
CA THR A 1104 0.08 -38.83 -53.79
C THR A 1104 -1.23 -39.24 -53.11
N ARG A 1105 -1.90 -38.33 -52.36
CA ARG A 1105 -3.38 -38.24 -52.36
C ARG A 1105 -3.89 -36.80 -52.10
N LEU A 1106 -5.13 -36.56 -52.54
CA LEU A 1106 -5.86 -35.29 -52.62
C LEU A 1106 -7.11 -35.25 -51.71
N VAL A 1107 -7.67 -34.03 -51.61
CA VAL A 1107 -8.88 -33.55 -50.91
C VAL A 1107 -10.20 -34.13 -51.47
N ASP A 1108 -11.25 -34.27 -50.64
CA ASP A 1108 -12.60 -33.74 -50.94
C ASP A 1108 -13.48 -33.57 -49.66
N THR A 1109 -14.73 -33.13 -49.83
CA THR A 1109 -15.59 -32.37 -48.90
C THR A 1109 -16.91 -33.08 -48.52
N GLY A 1110 -17.69 -32.51 -47.58
CA GLY A 1110 -19.17 -32.51 -47.70
C GLY A 1110 -20.05 -33.32 -46.72
N THR A 1111 -20.43 -32.68 -45.59
CA THR A 1111 -21.80 -32.58 -44.99
C THR A 1111 -22.75 -33.77 -44.68
N GLN A 1112 -23.42 -33.61 -43.51
CA GLN A 1112 -24.80 -34.00 -43.11
C GLN A 1112 -25.11 -35.27 -42.26
N HIS A 1113 -26.15 -35.08 -41.43
CA HIS A 1113 -27.05 -36.00 -40.70
C HIS A 1113 -26.75 -36.52 -39.27
N HIS A 1114 -27.57 -36.02 -38.33
CA HIS A 1114 -28.08 -36.68 -37.12
C HIS A 1114 -29.07 -37.81 -37.48
N PRO A 1115 -29.29 -38.87 -36.65
CA PRO A 1115 -30.20 -38.72 -35.48
C PRO A 1115 -30.05 -39.68 -34.25
N ARG A 1116 -30.65 -39.21 -33.13
CA ARG A 1116 -31.46 -39.92 -32.10
C ARG A 1116 -30.92 -41.05 -31.18
N HIS A 1117 -31.21 -40.81 -29.88
CA HIS A 1117 -31.72 -41.69 -28.80
C HIS A 1117 -30.94 -42.92 -28.28
N GLY A 1118 -30.85 -42.95 -26.94
CA GLY A 1118 -30.70 -44.16 -26.12
C GLY A 1118 -30.92 -43.84 -24.63
N SER A 1119 -32.13 -44.05 -24.11
CA SER A 1119 -32.47 -43.88 -22.68
C SER A 1119 -32.86 -45.24 -22.07
N SER A 1120 -32.37 -45.56 -20.87
CA SER A 1120 -32.83 -46.59 -19.89
C SER A 1120 -31.64 -47.00 -18.98
N ASN A 1121 -31.81 -47.47 -17.74
CA ASN A 1121 -32.95 -47.37 -16.81
C ASN A 1121 -32.45 -47.42 -15.34
N SER A 1122 -33.40 -47.25 -14.41
CA SER A 1122 -33.25 -47.29 -12.96
C SER A 1122 -32.86 -48.65 -12.33
N MET A 1123 -32.25 -48.59 -11.14
CA MET A 1123 -32.62 -49.28 -9.87
C MET A 1123 -31.69 -48.72 -8.77
N VAL A 1124 -32.14 -48.06 -7.70
CA VAL A 1124 -33.02 -48.48 -6.59
C VAL A 1124 -32.41 -49.58 -5.72
N GLY A 1125 -32.02 -49.22 -4.50
CA GLY A 1125 -31.61 -50.12 -3.42
C GLY A 1125 -31.65 -49.39 -2.06
N GLN A 1126 -32.77 -49.52 -1.34
CA GLN A 1126 -32.95 -48.99 0.03
C GLN A 1126 -32.96 -50.14 1.06
N SER A 1127 -32.22 -49.96 2.17
CA SER A 1127 -32.42 -50.55 3.51
C SER A 1127 -31.20 -50.16 4.36
N ASN A 1128 -31.21 -49.39 5.46
CA ASN A 1128 -32.19 -49.00 6.48
C ASN A 1128 -32.35 -50.00 7.67
N GLN A 1129 -31.74 -49.64 8.83
CA GLN A 1129 -32.04 -49.93 10.26
C GLN A 1129 -30.73 -49.75 11.08
N GLN A 1130 -30.56 -48.78 11.99
CA GLN A 1130 -31.19 -48.53 13.32
C GLN A 1130 -30.97 -49.63 14.37
N TYR A 1131 -30.29 -49.29 15.50
CA TYR A 1131 -30.92 -49.23 16.83
C TYR A 1131 -30.03 -48.64 17.95
N HIS A 1132 -30.68 -47.93 18.90
CA HIS A 1132 -30.35 -47.46 20.28
C HIS A 1132 -28.88 -47.35 20.78
N SER A 1133 -28.37 -46.25 21.38
CA SER A 1133 -28.87 -45.14 22.24
C SER A 1133 -28.74 -45.34 23.77
N HIS A 1134 -27.98 -44.45 24.42
CA HIS A 1134 -28.29 -43.98 25.79
C HIS A 1134 -27.86 -42.51 25.97
N GLN A 1135 -28.72 -41.71 26.61
CA GLN A 1135 -28.50 -40.28 26.90
C GLN A 1135 -27.87 -40.07 28.28
N GLN A 1136 -27.20 -38.93 28.46
CA GLN A 1136 -27.52 -38.03 29.57
C GLN A 1136 -27.36 -36.56 29.14
N GLN A 1137 -28.34 -35.73 29.49
CA GLN A 1137 -28.34 -34.26 29.37
C GLN A 1137 -27.51 -33.67 30.54
N GLU A 1138 -27.06 -32.42 30.59
CA GLU A 1138 -27.70 -31.10 30.41
C GLU A 1138 -26.58 -30.04 30.15
N SER A 1139 -26.76 -28.78 29.71
CA SER A 1139 -27.89 -27.96 29.20
C SER A 1139 -27.32 -26.68 28.49
N PHE A 1140 -28.20 -25.85 27.88
CA PHE A 1140 -27.94 -24.58 27.15
C PHE A 1140 -27.22 -24.72 25.78
N GLN A 1141 -27.85 -24.62 24.59
CA GLN A 1141 -28.80 -23.63 23.99
C GLN A 1141 -28.26 -22.18 24.01
N GLN A 1142 -28.39 -21.35 22.97
CA GLN A 1142 -28.86 -21.43 21.57
C GLN A 1142 -28.23 -20.21 20.85
N HIS A 1143 -27.84 -20.22 19.58
CA HIS A 1143 -28.72 -20.13 18.41
C HIS A 1143 -27.93 -20.46 17.13
N ALA A 1144 -28.61 -21.07 16.16
CA ALA A 1144 -28.17 -21.12 14.77
C ALA A 1144 -29.12 -20.28 13.92
N PHE A 1145 -28.58 -19.51 12.97
CA PHE A 1145 -29.27 -19.16 11.74
C PHE A 1145 -28.28 -19.19 10.58
N SER A 1146 -28.56 -20.07 9.62
CA SER A 1146 -27.89 -20.13 8.32
C SER A 1146 -28.61 -19.21 7.34
N ALA A 1147 -27.89 -18.53 6.46
CA ALA A 1147 -28.12 -18.57 5.00
C ALA A 1147 -27.22 -17.61 4.21
N GLN A 1148 -26.60 -18.16 3.16
CA GLN A 1148 -26.53 -17.59 1.80
C GLN A 1148 -26.10 -16.13 1.60
N ALA A 1149 -24.88 -15.96 1.05
CA ALA A 1149 -24.71 -15.18 -0.17
C ALA A 1149 -23.52 -15.72 -1.00
N ALA A 1150 -23.82 -15.96 -2.29
CA ALA A 1150 -22.98 -15.98 -3.50
C ALA A 1150 -21.46 -15.83 -3.36
N GLN A 1151 -20.65 -16.75 -3.91
CA GLN A 1151 -20.25 -16.78 -5.35
C GLN A 1151 -19.66 -15.43 -5.80
N ALA A 1152 -18.33 -15.36 -6.03
CA ALA A 1152 -17.69 -15.43 -7.35
C ALA A 1152 -18.03 -14.20 -8.23
N SER A 1153 -17.09 -13.51 -8.89
CA SER A 1153 -15.89 -13.99 -9.58
C SER A 1153 -15.02 -12.81 -10.07
N GLU A 1154 -13.69 -13.03 -10.24
CA GLU A 1154 -12.89 -12.53 -11.40
C GLU A 1154 -12.75 -10.99 -11.67
N LEU A 1155 -11.79 -10.45 -12.43
CA LEU A 1155 -10.60 -10.96 -13.16
C LEU A 1155 -9.56 -9.83 -13.42
N ASP A 1156 -8.40 -10.22 -13.93
CA ASP A 1156 -7.41 -9.48 -14.74
C ASP A 1156 -7.78 -8.06 -15.24
N TRP A 1157 -6.91 -7.09 -14.98
CA TRP A 1157 -6.64 -6.01 -15.95
C TRP A 1157 -5.15 -5.60 -16.02
N ILE A 1158 -4.34 -6.49 -16.60
CA ILE A 1158 -3.49 -6.23 -17.79
C ILE A 1158 -2.96 -7.61 -18.19
N ARG A 1159 -3.48 -8.14 -19.30
CA ARG A 1159 -2.90 -9.35 -19.90
C ARG A 1159 -1.53 -9.01 -20.49
N ASN A 1160 -0.58 -9.91 -20.34
CA ASN A 1160 0.82 -9.76 -20.79
C ASN A 1160 1.01 -9.60 -22.32
N THR A 1161 -0.05 -9.54 -23.12
CA THR A 1161 -0.01 -9.45 -24.58
C THR A 1161 0.34 -8.06 -25.13
N ASP A 1162 0.09 -6.96 -24.41
CA ASP A 1162 0.31 -5.61 -24.94
C ASP A 1162 1.77 -5.12 -24.92
N LEU A 1163 2.69 -5.87 -24.30
CA LEU A 1163 4.13 -5.54 -24.31
C LEU A 1163 4.86 -6.00 -25.58
N ASN A 1164 4.24 -6.79 -26.45
CA ASN A 1164 4.83 -7.23 -27.72
C ASN A 1164 4.58 -6.28 -28.91
N LEU A 1165 3.83 -5.19 -28.73
CA LEU A 1165 3.46 -4.27 -29.82
C LEU A 1165 4.56 -3.28 -30.27
N PHE A 1166 5.82 -3.51 -29.89
CA PHE A 1166 6.97 -2.67 -30.26
C PHE A 1166 8.13 -3.41 -30.97
N ALA A 1167 7.96 -4.68 -31.33
CA ALA A 1167 8.96 -5.41 -32.12
C ALA A 1167 8.34 -6.38 -33.13
N ASP A 1168 8.78 -6.19 -34.38
CA ASP A 1168 8.67 -7.07 -35.53
C ASP A 1168 7.31 -7.27 -36.24
N GLY A 1169 7.42 -7.51 -37.55
CA GLY A 1169 6.30 -7.49 -38.49
C GLY A 1169 6.73 -7.48 -39.96
N GLY A 1170 7.88 -8.06 -40.30
CA GLY A 1170 8.32 -8.23 -41.69
C GLY A 1170 7.91 -9.58 -42.27
N VAL A 1171 6.95 -9.62 -43.19
CA VAL A 1171 6.70 -10.77 -44.09
C VAL A 1171 6.33 -10.30 -45.50
N ASN A 1172 6.94 -10.92 -46.51
CA ASN A 1172 6.68 -10.67 -47.93
C ASN A 1172 5.38 -11.33 -48.42
N GLY A 1173 4.73 -10.73 -49.43
CA GLY A 1173 3.69 -11.41 -50.21
C GLY A 1173 2.85 -10.49 -51.11
N SER A 1174 3.20 -10.37 -52.40
CA SER A 1174 2.33 -9.76 -53.43
C SER A 1174 1.22 -10.73 -53.86
N PRO A 1175 0.10 -10.25 -54.47
CA PRO A 1175 0.11 -10.15 -55.93
C PRO A 1175 -0.60 -8.93 -56.57
N THR A 1176 0.02 -8.54 -57.70
CA THR A 1176 -0.44 -7.80 -58.89
C THR A 1176 -1.94 -7.58 -59.20
N HIS A 1177 -2.32 -6.32 -59.52
CA HIS A 1177 -2.78 -5.81 -60.85
C HIS A 1177 -3.12 -4.29 -60.71
N ALA A 1178 -2.43 -3.36 -61.39
CA ALA A 1178 -2.74 -2.77 -62.71
C ALA A 1178 -4.05 -1.91 -62.72
N VAL A 1179 -4.15 -0.64 -63.17
CA VAL A 1179 -3.39 0.16 -64.18
C VAL A 1179 -3.47 1.69 -63.89
N GLY A 1180 -2.38 2.44 -64.17
CA GLY A 1180 -2.38 3.89 -64.51
C GLY A 1180 -2.52 4.91 -63.35
N GLY A 1181 -1.85 6.07 -63.34
CA GLY A 1181 -0.77 6.60 -64.21
C GLY A 1181 -0.51 8.11 -63.96
N ILE A 1182 0.72 8.58 -64.27
CA ILE A 1182 1.15 9.98 -64.50
C ILE A 1182 1.72 10.81 -63.29
N SER A 1183 3.04 11.08 -63.41
CA SER A 1183 3.91 12.21 -63.00
C SER A 1183 4.01 12.76 -61.55
N HIS A 1184 5.14 12.43 -60.93
CA HIS A 1184 6.11 13.28 -60.20
C HIS A 1184 5.77 14.73 -59.77
N SER A 1185 6.03 15.00 -58.49
CA SER A 1185 7.02 16.01 -58.05
C SER A 1185 7.73 15.52 -56.76
N GLN A 1186 8.93 16.04 -56.46
CA GLN A 1186 9.85 15.51 -55.44
C GLN A 1186 9.79 16.31 -54.12
N PHE A 1187 9.99 15.65 -52.97
CA PHE A 1187 10.80 16.12 -51.81
C PHE A 1187 10.99 14.95 -50.80
N PRO A 1188 11.92 15.02 -49.80
CA PRO A 1188 12.66 13.85 -49.35
C PRO A 1188 12.15 13.25 -48.03
N ALA A 1189 12.66 12.07 -47.69
CA ALA A 1189 12.36 11.36 -46.45
C ALA A 1189 13.31 11.76 -45.30
N ASP A 1190 12.77 11.84 -44.08
CA ASP A 1190 13.42 11.26 -42.89
C ASP A 1190 12.38 10.91 -41.80
N PRO A 1191 12.13 9.62 -41.49
CA PRO A 1191 11.16 9.20 -40.48
C PRO A 1191 11.80 9.09 -39.09
N GLY A 1192 12.35 10.18 -38.56
CA GLY A 1192 13.12 10.16 -37.30
C GLY A 1192 12.88 11.32 -36.33
N THR A 1193 12.43 12.48 -36.80
CA THR A 1193 12.36 13.73 -36.03
C THR A 1193 10.92 14.11 -35.69
N LEU A 1194 10.69 14.55 -34.45
CA LEU A 1194 9.46 15.30 -34.13
C LEU A 1194 9.53 16.66 -34.84
N PRO A 1195 8.42 17.17 -35.40
CA PRO A 1195 8.38 18.54 -35.94
C PRO A 1195 8.64 19.56 -34.82
N ASP A 1196 9.25 20.70 -35.15
CA ASP A 1196 9.46 21.77 -34.18
C ASP A 1196 8.10 22.38 -33.78
N LEU A 1197 7.94 22.66 -32.49
CA LEU A 1197 6.76 23.33 -31.94
C LEU A 1197 6.64 24.80 -32.36
N GLY A 1198 7.69 25.38 -32.97
CA GLY A 1198 7.64 26.72 -33.57
C GLY A 1198 6.98 26.80 -34.96
N ASP A 1199 6.88 25.67 -35.69
CA ASP A 1199 6.42 25.66 -37.09
C ASP A 1199 4.92 25.31 -37.25
N ILE A 1200 4.12 25.42 -36.18
CA ILE A 1200 2.69 25.02 -36.16
C ILE A 1200 1.79 26.07 -35.49
N GLU A 1201 2.00 27.35 -35.79
CA GLU A 1201 0.90 28.33 -35.76
C GLU A 1201 0.09 28.21 -37.05
N GLY A 1202 -1.19 27.84 -36.97
CA GLY A 1202 -2.07 27.78 -38.15
C GLY A 1202 -3.09 26.63 -38.21
N TRP A 1203 -3.33 25.87 -37.13
CA TRP A 1203 -4.32 24.78 -37.10
C TRP A 1203 -5.68 25.13 -36.47
N TRP A 1204 -5.91 26.40 -36.12
CA TRP A 1204 -7.18 26.93 -35.57
C TRP A 1204 -7.84 28.00 -36.45
N SER A 1205 -7.59 27.99 -37.76
CA SER A 1205 -8.33 28.83 -38.70
C SER A 1205 -9.43 28.02 -39.41
N PRO A 1206 -10.71 28.41 -39.30
CA PRO A 1206 -11.79 27.75 -40.05
C PRO A 1206 -11.65 28.06 -41.55
N PRO A 1207 -12.05 27.14 -42.45
CA PRO A 1207 -11.99 27.40 -43.89
C PRO A 1207 -13.06 28.43 -44.30
N HIS A 1208 -12.64 29.63 -44.68
CA HIS A 1208 -13.53 30.64 -45.26
C HIS A 1208 -13.97 30.26 -46.67
N GLY A 1209 -15.26 30.47 -47.00
CA GLY A 1209 -15.63 30.71 -48.39
C GLY A 1209 -17.04 30.41 -48.88
N THR A 1210 -18.08 31.03 -48.31
CA THR A 1210 -19.21 31.56 -49.13
C THR A 1210 -19.89 32.73 -48.43
N SER A 1211 -19.83 33.90 -49.06
CA SER A 1211 -20.57 35.10 -48.68
C SER A 1211 -22.00 35.05 -49.25
N GLY A 1212 -23.03 35.31 -48.44
CA GLY A 1212 -24.39 35.46 -48.97
C GLY A 1212 -25.51 35.55 -47.94
N MET A 1213 -25.87 36.79 -47.58
CA MET A 1213 -27.17 37.23 -47.04
C MET A 1213 -27.87 36.44 -45.90
N GLY A 1214 -27.94 37.12 -44.74
CA GLY A 1214 -29.23 37.46 -44.15
C GLY A 1214 -29.77 36.60 -42.99
N GLY A 1215 -30.21 37.28 -41.93
CA GLY A 1215 -31.26 36.78 -41.05
C GLY A 1215 -30.81 36.02 -39.79
N THR A 1216 -30.81 36.72 -38.66
CA THR A 1216 -31.47 36.31 -37.40
C THR A 1216 -31.74 34.81 -37.17
N SER A 1217 -31.04 34.20 -36.19
CA SER A 1217 -31.66 33.60 -34.98
C SER A 1217 -30.70 32.64 -34.27
N LEU A 1218 -30.64 32.79 -32.93
CA LEU A 1218 -30.04 31.87 -31.92
C LEU A 1218 -28.54 31.60 -32.05
#